data_AF-A0A1E1X2E4-F1
#
_entry.id   AF-A0A1E1X2E4-F1
#
_cell.length_a   1.000
_cell.length_b   1.000
_cell.length_c   1.000
_cell.angle_alpha   90.00
_cell.angle_beta   90.00
_cell.angle_gamma   90.00
#
_symmetry.space_group_name_H-M   'P 1'
#
loop_
_entity.id
_entity.type
_entity.pdbx_description
1 polymer ?
#
loop_
_entity_poly.entity_id
_entity_poly.type
_entity_poly.pdbx_seq_one_letter_code
_entity_poly.pdbx_strand_id
1 'polypeptide(L)'
;GKVIEVRRSVSRLTDDAVPTIFPECPSYLSTHLTSREGPEEKRSRREFEDLQRVMKNSVQTFEEARVIKNSAQTFEETRVIKNSVQTFEQTFVSTFSDLLVAIELTEMSDFWTVVRGKEFVMFLNLSQHDVPTLQHSVTIKLDLSITVAFKGTKVIKLPGLTIPESLSNMYELTGLLEHVEKHATGATQRCSQFEAIMALIVSLLEDLCRNESADRQASLTFLKDQVSLLLKKSSRYSADNLAFCALLYAISPHAYNLVRSSAISLPHRTTVYHLCSVHKEIPTAELQDHNFLSQMKSRVNSMEERDKIVALVMNDIHIEPYYSCIDGTMGETSISPPEPAKTAHVFMVHSLLSPNKDVVHILLSSDITAELLHYFLKKLIVRLEEIGLRIICITTGNNSTSKEAVAMFRQPEKLDIVYPHPADPSRPLFFVIDSVHLLKCVIIDWINQKDQELSIVFPEFEGSECCVSAASLETLRKLCLFDENSLIRFPCSIKKALYPTAIGVQNANAALKVFNKSVIEALKAHEEDLECASETANFIGILTKWQNIVSAKMLSKRRQLQGLSQYHISSMDDPQLEYLSSMVDWLDRWEALRLSEGTLTRETHAALRLTCYSLIELCRYCFEELKCPYVLIGKFQTKSLLCHD
;
A
#
# COMPACT_ATOMS: atom_id res chain seq x y z
N GLY A 1 33.61 -24.35 -43.90
CA GLY A 1 34.61 -24.02 -42.85
C GLY A 1 34.99 -25.30 -42.13
N LYS A 2 36.28 -25.51 -41.84
CA LYS A 2 36.75 -26.67 -41.07
C LYS A 2 36.28 -26.55 -39.62
N VAL A 3 35.57 -27.57 -39.14
CA VAL A 3 35.18 -27.69 -37.72
C VAL A 3 36.46 -28.02 -36.93
N ILE A 4 36.78 -27.17 -35.95
CA ILE A 4 37.88 -27.37 -35.01
C ILE A 4 37.28 -28.00 -33.76
N GLU A 5 37.62 -29.26 -33.49
CA GLU A 5 37.30 -29.90 -32.22
C GLU A 5 38.37 -29.55 -31.18
N VAL A 6 37.93 -28.91 -30.09
CA VAL A 6 38.79 -28.60 -28.94
C VAL A 6 38.42 -29.55 -27.81
N ARG A 7 39.39 -30.36 -27.35
CA ARG A 7 39.24 -31.17 -26.14
C ARG A 7 39.23 -30.26 -24.91
N ARG A 8 38.13 -30.31 -24.16
CA ARG A 8 37.99 -29.61 -22.88
C ARG A 8 38.83 -30.29 -21.80
N SER A 9 39.37 -29.51 -20.87
CA SER A 9 40.20 -29.98 -19.75
C SER A 9 39.39 -30.61 -18.61
N VAL A 10 38.06 -30.43 -18.59
CA VAL A 10 37.16 -31.02 -17.57
C VAL A 10 35.90 -31.56 -18.25
N SER A 11 35.52 -32.79 -17.93
CA SER A 11 34.32 -33.46 -18.43
C SER A 11 33.05 -32.86 -17.81
N ARG A 12 31.98 -32.73 -18.62
CA ARG A 12 30.63 -32.49 -18.08
C ARG A 12 30.11 -33.78 -17.45
N LEU A 13 29.40 -33.65 -16.33
CA LEU A 13 28.62 -34.73 -15.75
C LEU A 13 27.54 -35.17 -16.77
N THR A 14 27.40 -36.48 -16.97
CA THR A 14 26.28 -37.08 -17.72
C THR A 14 25.01 -36.98 -16.89
N ASP A 15 23.83 -37.08 -17.52
CA ASP A 15 22.53 -36.95 -16.83
C ASP A 15 22.32 -38.03 -15.74
N ASP A 16 23.15 -39.06 -15.78
CA ASP A 16 23.18 -40.27 -14.96
C ASP A 16 24.40 -40.32 -14.01
N ALA A 17 25.12 -39.19 -13.84
CA ALA A 17 26.26 -39.13 -12.94
C ALA A 17 25.85 -39.09 -11.45
N VAL A 18 26.29 -40.09 -10.68
CA VAL A 18 26.08 -40.20 -9.23
C VAL A 18 27.41 -39.99 -8.49
N PRO A 19 27.46 -39.26 -7.35
CA PRO A 19 28.71 -39.02 -6.63
C PRO A 19 29.32 -40.33 -6.12
N THR A 20 30.57 -40.61 -6.51
CA THR A 20 31.31 -41.79 -6.03
C THR A 20 31.64 -41.63 -4.55
N ILE A 21 31.34 -42.67 -3.76
CA ILE A 21 31.63 -42.74 -2.32
C ILE A 21 33.13 -42.57 -2.08
N PHE A 22 33.53 -41.62 -1.24
CA PHE A 22 34.92 -41.50 -0.79
C PHE A 22 35.30 -42.73 0.06
N PRO A 23 36.46 -43.37 -0.18
CA PRO A 23 36.91 -44.47 0.67
C PRO A 23 37.10 -43.95 2.10
N GLU A 24 36.60 -44.71 3.10
CA GLU A 24 36.65 -44.46 4.55
C GLU A 24 35.55 -43.58 5.19
N CYS A 25 34.41 -43.36 4.53
CA CYS A 25 33.30 -42.62 5.16
C CYS A 25 32.41 -43.53 6.07
N PRO A 26 32.06 -43.11 7.31
CA PRO A 26 31.21 -43.88 8.23
C PRO A 26 29.80 -44.16 7.66
N SER A 27 29.27 -45.36 7.91
CA SER A 27 28.00 -45.86 7.32
C SER A 27 26.74 -45.07 7.65
N TYR A 28 26.76 -44.22 8.68
CA TYR A 28 25.63 -43.34 9.03
C TYR A 28 25.63 -42.02 8.21
N LEU A 29 26.70 -41.75 7.45
CA LEU A 29 26.81 -40.59 6.55
C LEU A 29 26.60 -40.96 5.07
N SER A 30 26.43 -42.24 4.73
CA SER A 30 26.12 -42.71 3.38
C SER A 30 24.73 -43.34 3.32
N THR A 31 23.88 -42.82 2.44
CA THR A 31 22.57 -43.40 2.13
C THR A 31 22.66 -44.16 0.81
N HIS A 32 22.19 -45.41 0.76
CA HIS A 32 21.96 -46.12 -0.48
C HIS A 32 20.80 -45.44 -1.22
N LEU A 33 21.11 -44.48 -2.09
CA LEU A 33 20.13 -43.88 -2.98
C LEU A 33 19.88 -44.85 -4.14
N THR A 34 18.78 -45.60 -4.05
CA THR A 34 18.17 -46.20 -5.23
C THR A 34 17.73 -45.09 -6.17
N SER A 35 18.09 -45.22 -7.45
CA SER A 35 17.55 -44.38 -8.52
C SER A 35 16.03 -44.23 -8.33
N ARG A 36 15.56 -42.98 -8.36
CA ARG A 36 14.15 -42.67 -8.18
C ARG A 36 13.41 -43.14 -9.43
N GLU A 37 12.77 -44.32 -9.32
CA GLU A 37 11.92 -44.92 -10.35
C GLU A 37 10.97 -43.86 -10.94
N GLY A 38 10.96 -43.71 -12.27
CA GLY A 38 10.16 -42.68 -12.95
C GLY A 38 8.66 -42.85 -12.63
N PRO A 39 7.87 -41.76 -12.63
CA PRO A 39 6.45 -41.85 -12.28
C PRO A 39 5.64 -42.79 -13.20
N GLU A 40 6.04 -42.94 -14.47
CA GLU A 40 5.40 -43.88 -15.40
C GLU A 40 5.81 -45.33 -15.13
N GLU A 41 7.09 -45.63 -14.94
CA GLU A 41 7.58 -46.98 -14.60
C GLU A 41 6.96 -47.49 -13.28
N LYS A 42 6.87 -46.60 -12.28
CA LYS A 42 6.21 -46.90 -11.00
C LYS A 42 4.72 -47.16 -11.17
N ARG A 43 4.04 -46.48 -12.11
CA ARG A 43 2.63 -46.73 -12.44
C ARG A 43 2.49 -48.08 -13.13
N SER A 44 3.28 -48.36 -14.16
CA SER A 44 3.23 -49.62 -14.90
C SER A 44 3.56 -50.84 -14.04
N ARG A 45 4.51 -50.72 -13.10
CA ARG A 45 4.80 -51.80 -12.15
C ARG A 45 3.63 -52.08 -11.21
N ARG A 46 2.97 -51.04 -10.68
CA ARG A 46 1.76 -51.22 -9.85
C ARG A 46 0.60 -51.82 -10.62
N GLU A 47 0.39 -51.37 -11.86
CA GLU A 47 -0.64 -51.93 -12.75
C GLU A 47 -0.37 -53.41 -13.06
N PHE A 48 0.89 -53.79 -13.29
CA PHE A 48 1.29 -55.18 -13.50
C PHE A 48 1.13 -56.04 -12.24
N GLU A 49 1.51 -55.53 -11.07
CA GLU A 49 1.33 -56.21 -9.77
C GLU A 49 -0.15 -56.40 -9.44
N ASP A 50 -1.01 -55.42 -9.71
CA ASP A 50 -2.45 -55.53 -9.52
C ASP A 50 -3.08 -56.50 -10.53
N LEU A 51 -2.66 -56.50 -11.80
CA LEU A 51 -3.10 -57.47 -12.81
C LEU A 51 -2.74 -58.91 -12.42
N GLN A 52 -1.52 -59.15 -11.93
CA GLN A 52 -1.12 -60.48 -11.44
C GLN A 52 -1.95 -60.91 -10.22
N ARG A 53 -2.25 -59.98 -9.31
CA ARG A 53 -3.11 -60.26 -8.13
C ARG A 53 -4.52 -60.63 -8.56
N VAL A 54 -5.10 -59.89 -9.52
CA VAL A 54 -6.44 -60.17 -10.07
C VAL A 54 -6.47 -61.53 -10.78
N MET A 55 -5.47 -61.87 -11.59
CA MET A 55 -5.38 -63.18 -12.24
C MET A 55 -5.27 -64.32 -11.22
N LYS A 56 -4.44 -64.17 -10.19
CA LYS A 56 -4.28 -65.19 -9.14
C LYS A 56 -5.57 -65.40 -8.36
N ASN A 57 -6.23 -64.30 -7.98
CA ASN A 57 -7.51 -64.36 -7.29
C ASN A 57 -8.59 -65.02 -8.15
N SER A 58 -8.63 -64.74 -9.46
CA SER A 58 -9.60 -65.30 -10.39
C SER A 58 -9.42 -66.81 -10.61
N VAL A 59 -8.17 -67.30 -10.69
CA VAL A 59 -7.88 -68.75 -10.74
C VAL A 59 -8.32 -69.43 -9.46
N GLN A 60 -8.05 -68.81 -8.30
CA GLN A 60 -8.46 -69.34 -7.01
C GLN A 60 -9.99 -69.36 -6.85
N THR A 61 -10.71 -68.32 -7.29
CA THR A 61 -12.19 -68.31 -7.28
C THR A 61 -12.76 -69.34 -8.24
N PHE A 62 -12.12 -69.60 -9.38
CA PHE A 62 -12.54 -70.62 -10.33
C PHE A 62 -12.33 -72.04 -9.79
N GLU A 63 -11.24 -72.27 -9.07
CA GLU A 63 -10.97 -73.53 -8.38
C GLU A 63 -11.93 -73.77 -7.21
N GLU A 64 -12.21 -72.74 -6.40
CA GLU A 64 -13.21 -72.79 -5.32
C GLU A 64 -14.62 -73.05 -5.87
N ALA A 65 -15.02 -72.37 -6.96
CA ALA A 65 -16.29 -72.60 -7.63
C ALA A 65 -16.40 -74.01 -8.24
N ARG A 66 -15.28 -74.58 -8.72
CA ARG A 66 -15.23 -75.94 -9.26
C ARG A 66 -15.34 -77.01 -8.16
N VAL A 67 -14.78 -76.76 -6.98
CA VAL A 67 -14.92 -77.65 -5.81
C VAL A 67 -16.36 -77.67 -5.31
N ILE A 68 -17.01 -76.49 -5.22
CA ILE A 68 -18.43 -76.36 -4.84
C ILE A 68 -19.36 -77.07 -5.84
N LYS A 69 -19.02 -77.07 -7.13
CA LYS A 69 -19.82 -77.72 -8.18
C LYS A 69 -19.71 -79.26 -8.17
N ASN A 70 -18.63 -79.81 -7.60
CA ASN A 70 -18.35 -81.24 -7.60
C ASN A 70 -18.76 -81.95 -6.29
N SER A 71 -19.01 -81.23 -5.20
CA SER A 71 -19.49 -81.81 -3.93
C SER A 71 -21.02 -81.97 -3.85
N ALA A 72 -21.77 -81.49 -4.85
CA ALA A 72 -23.23 -81.60 -4.93
C ALA A 72 -23.69 -83.02 -5.33
N GLN A 73 -23.52 -83.98 -4.44
CA GLN A 73 -24.18 -85.29 -4.49
C GLN A 73 -24.74 -85.66 -3.11
N THR A 74 -25.65 -84.84 -2.56
CA THR A 74 -26.69 -85.33 -1.64
C THR A 74 -27.80 -84.31 -1.44
N PHE A 75 -29.02 -84.81 -1.27
CA PHE A 75 -30.30 -84.08 -1.41
C PHE A 75 -30.58 -83.08 -0.26
N GLU A 76 -29.76 -83.05 0.80
CA GLU A 76 -29.97 -82.21 2.00
C GLU A 76 -29.35 -80.80 1.92
N GLU A 77 -28.38 -80.54 1.04
CA GLU A 77 -27.79 -79.19 0.87
C GLU A 77 -28.62 -78.27 -0.03
N THR A 78 -29.55 -78.82 -0.81
CA THR A 78 -30.48 -78.03 -1.66
C THR A 78 -31.39 -77.09 -0.86
N ARG A 79 -31.56 -77.35 0.45
CA ARG A 79 -32.34 -76.48 1.36
C ARG A 79 -31.51 -75.32 1.91
N VAL A 80 -30.20 -75.52 2.06
CA VAL A 80 -29.25 -74.46 2.50
C VAL A 80 -28.95 -73.51 1.34
N ILE A 81 -28.82 -74.03 0.11
CA ILE A 81 -28.58 -73.23 -1.09
C ILE A 81 -29.78 -72.34 -1.45
N LYS A 82 -31.02 -72.81 -1.22
CA LYS A 82 -32.21 -71.98 -1.46
C LYS A 82 -32.29 -70.79 -0.49
N ASN A 83 -31.76 -70.93 0.73
CA ASN A 83 -31.67 -69.83 1.70
C ASN A 83 -30.45 -68.92 1.44
N SER A 84 -29.34 -69.44 0.91
CA SER A 84 -28.15 -68.63 0.60
C SER A 84 -28.23 -67.86 -0.73
N VAL A 85 -28.97 -68.38 -1.72
CA VAL A 85 -29.28 -67.64 -2.96
C VAL A 85 -30.31 -66.54 -2.70
N GLN A 86 -31.24 -66.75 -1.77
CA GLN A 86 -32.20 -65.73 -1.34
C GLN A 86 -31.53 -64.57 -0.55
N THR A 87 -30.38 -64.80 0.08
CA THR A 87 -29.61 -63.77 0.81
C THR A 87 -28.69 -62.94 -0.10
N PHE A 88 -28.33 -63.42 -1.30
CA PHE A 88 -27.48 -62.66 -2.23
C PHE A 88 -28.27 -61.58 -3.02
N GLU A 89 -29.52 -61.88 -3.40
CA GLU A 89 -30.42 -60.91 -4.07
C GLU A 89 -30.95 -59.80 -3.13
N GLN A 90 -30.76 -59.94 -1.81
CA GLN A 90 -31.24 -59.00 -0.78
C GLN A 90 -30.22 -57.92 -0.37
N THR A 91 -29.07 -57.82 -1.05
CA THR A 91 -28.00 -56.86 -0.73
C THR A 91 -28.10 -55.54 -1.49
N PHE A 92 -28.83 -55.52 -2.62
CA PHE A 92 -29.09 -54.30 -3.38
C PHE A 92 -30.31 -53.56 -2.83
N VAL A 93 -30.13 -52.27 -2.58
CA VAL A 93 -31.20 -51.39 -2.08
C VAL A 93 -31.63 -50.50 -3.23
N SER A 94 -32.75 -50.85 -3.87
CA SER A 94 -33.30 -50.07 -4.99
C SER A 94 -34.43 -49.14 -4.56
N THR A 95 -35.15 -49.51 -3.50
CA THR A 95 -36.24 -48.71 -2.93
C THR A 95 -36.08 -48.57 -1.42
N PHE A 96 -36.72 -47.55 -0.85
CA PHE A 96 -36.76 -47.34 0.61
C PHE A 96 -37.45 -48.51 1.35
N SER A 97 -38.36 -49.22 0.68
CA SER A 97 -38.97 -50.43 1.26
C SER A 97 -37.97 -51.59 1.36
N ASP A 98 -37.10 -51.75 0.35
CA ASP A 98 -36.04 -52.77 0.36
C ASP A 98 -35.06 -52.52 1.52
N LEU A 99 -34.75 -51.24 1.77
CA LEU A 99 -33.91 -50.81 2.89
C LEU A 99 -34.51 -51.22 4.24
N LEU A 100 -35.82 -51.00 4.44
CA LEU A 100 -36.49 -51.33 5.70
C LEU A 100 -36.46 -52.84 5.98
N VAL A 101 -36.72 -53.66 4.96
CA VAL A 101 -36.64 -55.13 5.06
C VAL A 101 -35.22 -55.58 5.34
N ALA A 102 -34.23 -55.01 4.65
CA ALA A 102 -32.82 -55.36 4.84
C ALA A 102 -32.31 -55.00 6.24
N ILE A 103 -32.75 -53.87 6.82
CA ILE A 103 -32.40 -53.48 8.19
C ILE A 103 -33.04 -54.40 9.23
N GLU A 104 -34.22 -54.97 8.98
CA GLU A 104 -34.83 -55.95 9.89
C GLU A 104 -34.06 -57.27 9.95
N LEU A 105 -33.35 -57.62 8.88
CA LEU A 105 -32.57 -58.84 8.75
C LEU A 105 -31.10 -58.67 9.15
N THR A 106 -30.66 -57.43 9.40
CA THR A 106 -29.27 -57.11 9.74
C THR A 106 -29.14 -56.87 11.25
N GLU A 107 -28.28 -57.64 11.92
CA GLU A 107 -27.91 -57.35 13.31
C GLU A 107 -27.04 -56.09 13.36
N MET A 108 -27.47 -55.10 14.14
CA MET A 108 -26.76 -53.82 14.28
C MET A 108 -26.00 -53.77 15.61
N SER A 109 -24.87 -53.06 15.62
CA SER A 109 -24.10 -52.82 16.84
C SER A 109 -24.92 -52.05 17.89
N ASP A 110 -24.72 -52.39 19.16
CA ASP A 110 -25.32 -51.70 20.33
C ASP A 110 -24.95 -50.20 20.41
N PHE A 111 -23.94 -49.77 19.63
CA PHE A 111 -23.56 -48.37 19.46
C PHE A 111 -24.66 -47.52 18.83
N TRP A 112 -25.55 -48.13 18.02
CA TRP A 112 -26.57 -47.43 17.24
C TRP A 112 -27.98 -47.65 17.78
N THR A 113 -28.69 -46.55 18.05
CA THR A 113 -30.14 -46.54 18.24
C THR A 113 -30.81 -46.24 16.90
N VAL A 114 -31.59 -47.19 16.39
CA VAL A 114 -32.27 -47.05 15.10
C VAL A 114 -33.68 -46.47 15.29
N VAL A 115 -33.96 -45.33 14.67
CA VAL A 115 -35.29 -44.70 14.65
C VAL A 115 -35.84 -44.79 13.23
N ARG A 116 -37.02 -45.40 13.10
CA ARG A 116 -37.71 -45.59 11.81
C ARG A 116 -38.89 -44.63 11.69
N GLY A 117 -38.81 -43.72 10.72
CA GLY A 117 -39.89 -42.82 10.33
C GLY A 117 -40.53 -43.26 9.01
N LYS A 118 -41.64 -42.60 8.63
CA LYS A 118 -42.32 -42.90 7.35
C LYS A 118 -41.49 -42.49 6.12
N GLU A 119 -40.61 -41.52 6.28
CA GLU A 119 -39.82 -40.91 5.19
C GLU A 119 -38.31 -40.97 5.42
N PHE A 120 -37.88 -41.58 6.52
CA PHE A 120 -36.47 -41.65 6.89
C PHE A 120 -36.16 -42.84 7.81
N VAL A 121 -34.89 -43.25 7.79
CA VAL A 121 -34.29 -44.10 8.83
C VAL A 121 -33.10 -43.36 9.42
N MET A 122 -33.04 -43.29 10.74
CA MET A 122 -31.94 -42.66 11.47
C MET A 122 -31.21 -43.66 12.34
N PHE A 123 -29.89 -43.66 12.27
CA PHE A 123 -28.98 -44.32 13.20
C PHE A 123 -28.40 -43.25 14.12
N LEU A 124 -28.67 -43.35 15.42
CA LEU A 124 -28.33 -42.34 16.42
C LEU A 124 -27.36 -42.92 17.45
N ASN A 125 -26.32 -42.18 17.81
CA ASN A 125 -25.54 -42.44 19.02
C ASN A 125 -25.86 -41.36 20.06
N LEU A 126 -26.37 -41.80 21.21
CA LEU A 126 -26.69 -40.96 22.36
C LEU A 126 -25.63 -41.13 23.46
N SER A 127 -25.17 -40.02 24.05
CA SER A 127 -24.24 -40.06 25.18
C SER A 127 -24.89 -40.61 26.45
N GLN A 128 -24.22 -41.49 27.18
CA GLN A 128 -24.70 -42.11 28.43
C GLN A 128 -24.51 -41.23 29.69
N HIS A 129 -24.67 -39.91 29.59
CA HIS A 129 -24.64 -39.00 30.74
C HIS A 129 -26.05 -38.76 31.31
N ASP A 130 -26.17 -38.15 32.51
CA ASP A 130 -27.45 -37.87 33.20
C ASP A 130 -28.50 -37.14 32.32
N VAL A 131 -28.06 -36.43 31.28
CA VAL A 131 -28.89 -35.92 30.18
C VAL A 131 -28.35 -36.48 28.85
N PRO A 132 -29.13 -37.27 28.09
CA PRO A 132 -28.67 -37.83 26.82
C PRO A 132 -28.54 -36.74 25.77
N THR A 133 -27.36 -36.64 25.14
CA THR A 133 -27.08 -35.72 24.03
C THR A 133 -26.69 -36.51 22.78
N LEU A 134 -27.16 -36.06 21.61
CA LEU A 134 -26.85 -36.71 20.33
C LEU A 134 -25.40 -36.41 19.92
N GLN A 135 -24.58 -37.45 19.83
CA GLN A 135 -23.17 -37.34 19.43
C GLN A 135 -23.00 -37.53 17.93
N HIS A 136 -23.59 -38.60 17.37
CA HIS A 136 -23.50 -38.94 15.95
C HIS A 136 -24.88 -39.30 15.41
N SER A 137 -25.18 -38.91 14.18
CA SER A 137 -26.34 -39.42 13.46
C SER A 137 -26.03 -39.73 12.00
N VAL A 138 -26.61 -40.82 11.49
CA VAL A 138 -26.65 -41.15 10.07
C VAL A 138 -28.12 -41.25 9.69
N THR A 139 -28.56 -40.39 8.77
CA THR A 139 -29.96 -40.30 8.33
C THR A 139 -30.05 -40.66 6.86
N ILE A 140 -30.87 -41.66 6.54
CA ILE A 140 -31.21 -42.05 5.18
C ILE A 140 -32.64 -41.59 4.91
N LYS A 141 -32.85 -40.86 3.82
CA LYS A 141 -34.17 -40.36 3.44
C LYS A 141 -34.86 -41.28 2.43
N LEU A 142 -36.12 -40.98 2.11
CA LEU A 142 -36.94 -41.72 1.15
C LEU A 142 -36.30 -41.86 -0.25
N ASP A 143 -35.50 -40.87 -0.67
CA ASP A 143 -34.74 -40.86 -1.92
C ASP A 143 -33.41 -41.64 -1.83
N LEU A 144 -33.19 -42.37 -0.74
CA LEU A 144 -31.95 -43.07 -0.40
C LEU A 144 -30.73 -42.14 -0.21
N SER A 145 -30.94 -40.83 -0.10
CA SER A 145 -29.85 -39.89 0.19
C SER A 145 -29.35 -40.05 1.62
N ILE A 146 -28.02 -39.97 1.79
CA ILE A 146 -27.35 -40.17 3.08
C ILE A 146 -26.92 -38.84 3.66
N THR A 147 -27.22 -38.65 4.95
CA THR A 147 -26.80 -37.48 5.72
C THR A 147 -26.13 -37.93 7.00
N VAL A 148 -24.84 -37.69 7.13
CA VAL A 148 -24.09 -37.93 8.38
C VAL A 148 -23.95 -36.60 9.12
N ALA A 149 -24.20 -36.59 10.42
CA ALA A 149 -24.02 -35.43 11.27
C ALA A 149 -23.32 -35.76 12.59
N PHE A 150 -22.51 -34.82 13.08
CA PHE A 150 -21.82 -34.88 14.37
C PHE A 150 -22.29 -33.72 15.24
N LYS A 151 -22.78 -34.01 16.45
CA LYS A 151 -23.35 -33.03 17.39
C LYS A 151 -24.32 -32.04 16.72
N GLY A 152 -25.16 -32.53 15.79
CA GLY A 152 -26.15 -31.73 15.07
C GLY A 152 -25.65 -31.02 13.80
N THR A 153 -24.37 -31.15 13.42
CA THR A 153 -23.81 -30.51 12.22
C THR A 153 -23.55 -31.52 11.11
N LYS A 154 -24.00 -31.24 9.88
CA LYS A 154 -23.80 -32.11 8.72
C LYS A 154 -22.31 -32.22 8.34
N VAL A 155 -21.84 -33.44 8.10
CA VAL A 155 -20.47 -33.77 7.70
C VAL A 155 -20.47 -34.25 6.26
N ILE A 156 -19.59 -33.68 5.43
CA ILE A 156 -19.51 -33.99 3.99
C ILE A 156 -18.38 -34.99 3.69
N LYS A 157 -17.33 -35.04 4.53
CA LYS A 157 -16.21 -35.97 4.39
C LYS A 157 -15.71 -36.43 5.76
N LEU A 158 -15.37 -37.71 5.87
CA LEU A 158 -14.70 -38.29 7.04
C LEU A 158 -13.27 -38.72 6.67
N PRO A 159 -12.32 -38.77 7.62
CA PRO A 159 -10.96 -39.23 7.33
C PRO A 159 -10.97 -40.66 6.79
N GLY A 160 -10.51 -40.86 5.56
CA GLY A 160 -10.43 -42.18 4.92
C GLY A 160 -11.73 -42.70 4.28
N LEU A 161 -12.83 -41.93 4.29
CA LEU A 161 -14.10 -42.36 3.67
C LEU A 161 -14.85 -41.17 3.04
N THR A 162 -15.17 -41.28 1.75
CA THR A 162 -16.14 -40.40 1.08
C THR A 162 -17.54 -40.91 1.34
N ILE A 163 -18.40 -40.08 1.92
CA ILE A 163 -19.80 -40.42 2.19
C ILE A 163 -20.53 -40.49 0.83
N PRO A 164 -21.19 -41.61 0.49
CA PRO A 164 -21.97 -41.73 -0.74
C PRO A 164 -23.14 -40.73 -0.75
N GLU A 165 -23.45 -40.16 -1.91
CA GLU A 165 -24.59 -39.24 -2.06
C GLU A 165 -25.94 -39.98 -1.96
N SER A 166 -25.98 -41.23 -2.43
CA SER A 166 -27.13 -42.13 -2.39
C SER A 166 -26.71 -43.55 -2.01
N LEU A 167 -27.54 -44.26 -1.27
CA LEU A 167 -27.31 -45.65 -0.89
C LEU A 167 -27.71 -46.60 -2.04
N SER A 168 -26.80 -47.48 -2.44
CA SER A 168 -27.09 -48.50 -3.47
C SER A 168 -27.02 -49.94 -2.95
N ASN A 169 -26.28 -50.16 -1.86
CA ASN A 169 -26.02 -51.49 -1.32
C ASN A 169 -25.92 -51.45 0.21
N MET A 170 -26.45 -52.48 0.88
CA MET A 170 -26.32 -52.62 2.34
C MET A 170 -24.88 -52.70 2.84
N TYR A 171 -23.93 -53.22 2.06
CA TYR A 171 -22.50 -53.22 2.40
C TYR A 171 -21.92 -51.81 2.51
N GLU A 172 -22.43 -50.85 1.72
CA GLU A 172 -22.01 -49.45 1.82
C GLU A 172 -22.52 -48.82 3.11
N LEU A 173 -23.75 -49.17 3.52
CA LEU A 173 -24.33 -48.71 4.78
C LEU A 173 -23.61 -49.30 6.00
N THR A 174 -23.39 -50.62 6.02
CA THR A 174 -22.70 -51.27 7.15
C THR A 174 -21.26 -50.80 7.25
N GLY A 175 -20.53 -50.70 6.13
CA GLY A 175 -19.18 -50.13 6.11
C GLY A 175 -19.12 -48.66 6.56
N LEU A 176 -20.11 -47.84 6.19
CA LEU A 176 -20.22 -46.45 6.66
C LEU A 176 -20.46 -46.40 8.18
N LEU A 177 -21.40 -47.19 8.69
CA LEU A 177 -21.74 -47.23 10.12
C LEU A 177 -20.56 -47.72 10.96
N GLU A 178 -19.87 -48.79 10.54
CA GLU A 178 -18.66 -49.30 11.20
C GLU A 178 -17.52 -48.26 11.20
N HIS A 179 -17.34 -47.52 10.11
CA HIS A 179 -16.30 -46.49 10.03
C HIS A 179 -16.60 -45.31 10.95
N VAL A 180 -17.86 -44.89 11.05
CA VAL A 180 -18.30 -43.84 11.99
C VAL A 180 -18.15 -44.32 13.43
N GLU A 181 -18.49 -45.57 13.73
CA GLU A 181 -18.34 -46.18 15.05
C GLU A 181 -16.87 -46.30 15.47
N LYS A 182 -16.00 -46.74 14.56
CA LYS A 182 -14.54 -46.79 14.79
C LYS A 182 -13.92 -45.40 14.97
N HIS A 183 -14.44 -44.41 14.24
CA HIS A 183 -14.02 -43.02 14.40
C HIS A 183 -14.45 -42.43 15.76
N ALA A 184 -15.63 -42.81 16.26
CA ALA A 184 -16.15 -42.37 17.53
C ALA A 184 -15.44 -43.01 18.75
N THR A 185 -15.02 -44.27 18.62
CA THR A 185 -14.38 -45.07 19.69
C THR A 185 -12.85 -44.94 19.72
N GLY A 186 -12.22 -44.53 18.61
CA GLY A 186 -10.77 -44.32 18.52
C GLY A 186 -10.29 -43.06 19.26
N ALA A 187 -9.32 -43.23 20.18
CA ALA A 187 -8.69 -42.20 21.01
C ALA A 187 -7.81 -41.16 20.25
N THR A 188 -8.35 -40.52 19.21
CA THR A 188 -7.73 -39.38 18.48
C THR A 188 -8.38 -38.03 18.82
N GLN A 189 -9.11 -37.99 19.95
CA GLN A 189 -10.21 -37.05 20.21
C GLN A 189 -9.84 -35.58 20.52
N ARG A 190 -8.57 -35.22 20.80
CA ARG A 190 -8.23 -33.81 21.12
C ARG A 190 -7.75 -32.99 19.92
N CYS A 191 -7.00 -33.56 18.97
CA CYS A 191 -6.58 -32.84 17.77
C CYS A 191 -7.71 -32.71 16.74
N SER A 192 -8.58 -33.72 16.61
CA SER A 192 -9.62 -33.73 15.57
C SER A 192 -10.80 -32.79 15.86
N GLN A 193 -11.19 -32.61 17.14
CA GLN A 193 -12.30 -31.72 17.50
C GLN A 193 -11.98 -30.24 17.27
N PHE A 194 -10.75 -29.81 17.60
CA PHE A 194 -10.30 -28.44 17.36
C PHE A 194 -10.27 -28.13 15.86
N GLU A 195 -9.68 -29.01 15.06
CA GLU A 195 -9.63 -28.86 13.60
C GLU A 195 -11.03 -28.85 12.98
N ALA A 196 -11.95 -29.70 13.45
CA ALA A 196 -13.34 -29.72 12.99
C ALA A 196 -14.12 -28.45 13.34
N ILE A 197 -13.97 -27.92 14.57
CA ILE A 197 -14.61 -26.66 14.98
C ILE A 197 -14.05 -25.49 14.18
N MET A 198 -12.73 -25.42 14.01
CA MET A 198 -12.09 -24.34 13.25
C MET A 198 -12.46 -24.40 11.76
N ALA A 199 -12.58 -25.58 11.17
CA ALA A 199 -13.09 -25.76 9.81
C ALA A 199 -14.56 -25.28 9.67
N LEU A 200 -15.40 -25.55 10.67
CA LEU A 200 -16.78 -25.05 10.72
C LEU A 200 -16.81 -23.51 10.76
N ILE A 201 -15.96 -22.88 11.60
CA ILE A 201 -15.85 -21.43 11.67
C ILE A 201 -15.46 -20.84 10.30
N VAL A 202 -14.51 -21.45 9.60
CA VAL A 202 -14.14 -21.01 8.23
C VAL A 202 -15.34 -21.08 7.28
N SER A 203 -16.12 -22.16 7.31
CA SER A 203 -17.33 -22.29 6.47
C SER A 203 -18.37 -21.22 6.79
N LEU A 204 -18.61 -20.93 8.06
CA LEU A 204 -19.57 -19.90 8.48
C LEU A 204 -19.11 -18.50 8.04
N LEU A 205 -17.81 -18.21 8.15
CA LEU A 205 -17.24 -16.94 7.67
C LEU A 205 -17.34 -16.81 6.14
N GLU A 206 -17.18 -17.90 5.39
CA GLU A 206 -17.37 -17.91 3.94
C GLU A 206 -18.81 -17.59 3.53
N ASP A 207 -19.79 -18.18 4.21
CA ASP A 207 -21.20 -17.93 3.94
C ASP A 207 -21.60 -16.49 4.30
N LEU A 208 -21.07 -15.95 5.40
CA LEU A 208 -21.29 -14.55 5.79
C LEU A 208 -20.68 -13.56 4.78
N CYS A 209 -19.50 -13.86 4.23
CA CYS A 209 -18.89 -13.00 3.21
C CYS A 209 -19.77 -12.81 1.97
N ARG A 210 -20.61 -13.79 1.60
CA ARG A 210 -21.41 -13.75 0.36
C ARG A 210 -22.54 -12.71 0.38
N ASN A 211 -22.99 -12.29 1.56
CA ASN A 211 -24.22 -11.49 1.71
C ASN A 211 -24.01 -10.10 2.32
N GLU A 212 -22.76 -9.66 2.53
CA GLU A 212 -22.44 -8.43 3.25
C GLU A 212 -21.81 -7.33 2.37
N SER A 213 -21.81 -6.09 2.87
CA SER A 213 -21.14 -4.94 2.25
C SER A 213 -19.61 -5.10 2.15
N ALA A 214 -18.97 -4.44 1.19
CA ALA A 214 -17.52 -4.53 0.92
C ALA A 214 -16.62 -4.32 2.16
N ASP A 215 -16.91 -3.35 3.02
CA ASP A 215 -16.12 -3.08 4.23
C ASP A 215 -16.16 -4.24 5.25
N ARG A 216 -17.34 -4.86 5.39
CA ARG A 216 -17.53 -6.03 6.24
C ARG A 216 -16.91 -7.28 5.61
N GLN A 217 -16.97 -7.41 4.29
CA GLN A 217 -16.29 -8.50 3.58
C GLN A 217 -14.77 -8.48 3.80
N ALA A 218 -14.12 -7.32 3.77
CA ALA A 218 -12.68 -7.22 4.05
C ALA A 218 -12.34 -7.68 5.48
N SER A 219 -13.13 -7.26 6.46
CA SER A 219 -12.96 -7.65 7.87
C SER A 219 -13.19 -9.16 8.08
N LEU A 220 -14.23 -9.71 7.46
CA LEU A 220 -14.55 -11.15 7.52
C LEU A 220 -13.47 -11.99 6.82
N THR A 221 -12.92 -11.49 5.70
CA THR A 221 -11.83 -12.14 4.97
C THR A 221 -10.56 -12.18 5.81
N PHE A 222 -10.22 -11.10 6.52
CA PHE A 222 -9.10 -11.10 7.46
C PHE A 222 -9.30 -12.12 8.58
N LEU A 223 -10.49 -12.18 9.19
CA LEU A 223 -10.81 -13.14 10.25
C LEU A 223 -10.72 -14.59 9.74
N LYS A 224 -11.24 -14.85 8.54
CA LYS A 224 -11.15 -16.14 7.87
C LYS A 224 -9.68 -16.55 7.67
N ASP A 225 -8.85 -15.63 7.19
CA ASP A 225 -7.41 -15.87 7.01
C ASP A 225 -6.73 -16.21 8.34
N GLN A 226 -7.04 -15.49 9.42
CA GLN A 226 -6.50 -15.77 10.76
C GLN A 226 -6.90 -17.16 11.27
N VAL A 227 -8.17 -17.54 11.15
CA VAL A 227 -8.66 -18.88 11.54
C VAL A 227 -7.98 -19.95 10.69
N SER A 228 -7.80 -19.70 9.39
CA SER A 228 -7.12 -20.63 8.48
C SER A 228 -5.62 -20.81 8.80
N LEU A 229 -4.96 -19.76 9.29
CA LEU A 229 -3.56 -19.79 9.72
C LEU A 229 -3.39 -20.59 11.01
N LEU A 230 -4.37 -20.57 11.91
CA LEU A 230 -4.39 -21.41 13.10
C LEU A 230 -4.56 -22.90 12.77
N LEU A 231 -5.21 -23.23 11.65
CA LEU A 231 -5.40 -24.61 11.15
C LEU A 231 -4.16 -25.17 10.43
N LYS A 232 -3.41 -24.32 9.72
CA LYS A 232 -2.32 -24.77 8.83
C LYS A 232 -0.98 -24.76 9.57
N LYS A 233 -0.25 -25.89 9.53
CA LYS A 233 1.15 -25.97 10.02
C LYS A 233 2.14 -25.11 9.21
N SER A 234 1.78 -24.73 7.98
CA SER A 234 2.58 -23.83 7.13
C SER A 234 1.87 -22.50 6.89
N SER A 235 2.51 -21.40 7.27
CA SER A 235 1.96 -20.04 7.15
C SER A 235 2.13 -19.50 5.73
N ARG A 236 1.19 -19.80 4.83
CA ARG A 236 1.05 -19.07 3.57
C ARG A 236 0.08 -17.91 3.80
N TYR A 237 0.58 -16.69 3.70
CA TYR A 237 -0.19 -15.46 3.84
C TYR A 237 -0.75 -15.03 2.49
N SER A 238 -1.97 -14.48 2.48
CA SER A 238 -2.55 -13.84 1.29
C SER A 238 -1.79 -12.55 0.95
N ALA A 239 -1.82 -12.14 -0.32
CA ALA A 239 -1.17 -10.91 -0.77
C ALA A 239 -1.72 -9.68 -0.03
N ASP A 240 -3.04 -9.64 0.20
CA ASP A 240 -3.71 -8.55 0.93
C ASP A 240 -3.26 -8.47 2.39
N ASN A 241 -3.12 -9.62 3.06
CA ASN A 241 -2.62 -9.65 4.43
C ASN A 241 -1.13 -9.27 4.49
N LEU A 242 -0.32 -9.68 3.51
CA LEU A 242 1.07 -9.26 3.40
C LEU A 242 1.20 -7.75 3.18
N ALA A 243 0.38 -7.17 2.30
CA ALA A 243 0.33 -5.73 2.06
C ALA A 243 -0.12 -4.97 3.31
N PHE A 244 -1.18 -5.43 3.99
CA PHE A 244 -1.62 -4.87 5.27
C PHE A 244 -0.52 -4.92 6.33
N CYS A 245 0.17 -6.05 6.46
CA CYS A 245 1.28 -6.20 7.40
C CYS A 245 2.47 -5.30 7.07
N ALA A 246 2.79 -5.14 5.77
CA ALA A 246 3.82 -4.22 5.30
C ALA A 246 3.47 -2.76 5.61
N LEU A 247 2.21 -2.36 5.39
CA LEU A 247 1.72 -1.02 5.74
C LEU A 247 1.76 -0.77 7.25
N LEU A 248 1.27 -1.71 8.06
CA LEU A 248 1.31 -1.60 9.51
C LEU A 248 2.75 -1.53 10.04
N TYR A 249 3.66 -2.33 9.46
CA TYR A 249 5.08 -2.30 9.79
C TYR A 249 5.74 -0.98 9.38
N ALA A 250 5.39 -0.43 8.21
CA ALA A 250 5.92 0.84 7.72
C ALA A 250 5.45 2.04 8.58
N ILE A 251 4.20 2.02 9.07
CA ILE A 251 3.67 3.05 9.97
C ILE A 251 4.33 2.96 11.34
N SER A 252 4.41 1.77 11.93
CA SER A 252 5.05 1.58 13.23
C SER A 252 5.55 0.14 13.40
N PRO A 253 6.87 -0.08 13.28
CA PRO A 253 7.47 -1.39 13.55
C PRO A 253 7.20 -1.88 14.99
N HIS A 254 7.06 -0.94 15.93
CA HIS A 254 6.82 -1.25 17.34
C HIS A 254 5.38 -1.74 17.55
N ALA A 255 4.39 -1.04 16.98
CA ALA A 255 3.00 -1.50 17.02
C ALA A 255 2.87 -2.86 16.32
N TYR A 256 3.52 -3.04 15.17
CA TYR A 256 3.54 -4.33 14.48
C TYR A 256 4.09 -5.45 15.37
N ASN A 257 5.22 -5.22 16.05
CA ASN A 257 5.81 -6.21 16.95
C ASN A 257 4.91 -6.52 18.15
N LEU A 258 4.25 -5.49 18.71
CA LEU A 258 3.29 -5.66 19.80
C LEU A 258 2.10 -6.53 19.34
N VAL A 259 1.49 -6.20 18.21
CA VAL A 259 0.36 -6.95 17.64
C VAL A 259 0.79 -8.37 17.27
N ARG A 260 1.98 -8.55 16.70
CA ARG A 260 2.54 -9.88 16.40
C ARG A 260 2.80 -10.71 17.67
N SER A 261 3.22 -10.08 18.76
CA SER A 261 3.44 -10.75 20.04
C SER A 261 2.14 -11.14 20.76
N SER A 262 1.00 -10.62 20.27
CA SER A 262 -0.33 -10.98 20.75
C SER A 262 -0.86 -12.26 20.07
N ALA A 263 -2.16 -12.57 20.26
CA ALA A 263 -2.80 -13.78 19.75
C ALA A 263 -3.00 -13.83 18.21
N ILE A 264 -2.54 -12.82 17.45
CA ILE A 264 -2.76 -12.70 16.01
C ILE A 264 -1.57 -13.31 15.23
N SER A 265 -1.88 -14.16 14.26
CA SER A 265 -0.89 -14.82 13.41
C SER A 265 -0.47 -13.90 12.26
N LEU A 266 0.56 -13.08 12.49
CA LEU A 266 1.14 -12.19 11.48
C LEU A 266 2.42 -12.79 10.86
N PRO A 267 2.87 -12.32 9.67
CA PRO A 267 4.15 -12.68 9.07
C PRO A 267 5.36 -12.23 9.90
N HIS A 268 6.46 -12.99 9.83
CA HIS A 268 7.69 -12.61 10.54
C HIS A 268 8.25 -11.31 9.97
N ARG A 269 8.93 -10.51 10.82
CA ARG A 269 9.56 -9.25 10.39
C ARG A 269 10.44 -9.41 9.16
N THR A 270 11.15 -10.55 9.07
CA THR A 270 12.02 -10.89 7.94
C THR A 270 11.21 -11.10 6.67
N THR A 271 10.04 -11.74 6.74
CA THR A 271 9.14 -11.91 5.60
C THR A 271 8.63 -10.57 5.10
N VAL A 272 8.17 -9.69 6.00
CA VAL A 272 7.74 -8.33 5.66
C VAL A 272 8.89 -7.52 5.07
N TYR A 273 10.06 -7.59 5.71
CA TYR A 273 11.27 -6.93 5.25
C TYR A 273 11.67 -7.39 3.84
N HIS A 274 11.60 -8.69 3.55
CA HIS A 274 11.92 -9.22 2.23
C HIS A 274 10.94 -8.78 1.15
N LEU A 275 9.65 -8.65 1.48
CA LEU A 275 8.65 -8.10 0.55
C LEU A 275 8.96 -6.65 0.20
N CYS A 276 9.35 -5.84 1.21
CA CYS A 276 9.81 -4.48 1.00
C CYS A 276 11.17 -4.44 0.29
N SER A 277 12.05 -5.43 0.51
CA SER A 277 13.40 -5.45 -0.07
C SER A 277 13.41 -5.80 -1.56
N VAL A 278 12.45 -6.59 -2.03
CA VAL A 278 12.28 -6.87 -3.48
C VAL A 278 11.99 -5.58 -4.27
N HIS A 279 11.47 -4.55 -3.59
CA HIS A 279 11.22 -3.22 -4.16
C HIS A 279 12.31 -2.19 -3.81
N LYS A 280 13.47 -2.62 -3.29
CA LYS A 280 14.65 -1.74 -3.21
C LYS A 280 15.19 -1.56 -4.63
N GLU A 281 14.52 -0.75 -5.43
CA GLU A 281 15.17 -0.16 -6.59
C GLU A 281 16.30 0.72 -6.02
N ILE A 282 17.54 0.34 -6.34
CA ILE A 282 18.68 1.21 -6.10
C ILE A 282 18.39 2.48 -6.91
N PRO A 283 18.62 3.70 -6.41
CA PRO A 283 18.37 4.93 -7.18
C PRO A 283 19.00 4.89 -8.58
N THR A 284 20.12 4.17 -8.75
CA THR A 284 20.78 3.93 -10.04
C THR A 284 20.04 2.98 -10.98
N ALA A 285 19.29 2.00 -10.45
CA ALA A 285 18.42 1.14 -11.24
C ALA A 285 17.19 1.91 -11.75
N GLU A 286 16.65 2.86 -10.97
CA GLU A 286 15.60 3.79 -11.43
C GLU A 286 16.11 4.77 -12.50
N LEU A 287 17.40 5.14 -12.47
CA LEU A 287 18.00 6.01 -13.48
C LEU A 287 18.13 5.32 -14.86
N GLN A 288 18.00 3.99 -14.93
CA GLN A 288 17.98 3.27 -16.19
C GLN A 288 16.63 3.46 -16.91
N ASP A 289 16.67 3.76 -18.20
CA ASP A 289 15.49 4.16 -18.97
C ASP A 289 14.33 3.15 -18.96
N HIS A 290 14.59 1.87 -18.69
CA HIS A 290 13.55 0.84 -18.65
C HIS A 290 12.76 0.79 -17.34
N ASN A 291 13.35 1.21 -16.21
CA ASN A 291 12.68 1.26 -14.90
C ASN A 291 12.25 2.67 -14.51
N PHE A 292 12.72 3.70 -15.22
CA PHE A 292 12.39 5.08 -14.95
C PHE A 292 10.87 5.30 -14.94
N LEU A 293 10.34 5.74 -13.79
CA LEU A 293 8.91 6.01 -13.55
C LEU A 293 7.99 4.78 -13.66
N SER A 294 8.51 3.56 -13.50
CA SER A 294 7.74 2.30 -13.55
C SER A 294 6.54 2.32 -12.59
N GLN A 295 6.75 2.82 -11.37
CA GLN A 295 5.73 2.94 -10.33
C GLN A 295 4.62 3.92 -10.74
N MET A 296 5.00 5.08 -11.27
CA MET A 296 4.04 6.08 -11.73
C MET A 296 3.23 5.57 -12.92
N LYS A 297 3.86 4.82 -13.83
CA LYS A 297 3.16 4.18 -14.95
C LYS A 297 2.06 3.23 -14.50
N SER A 298 2.30 2.43 -13.46
CA SER A 298 1.26 1.58 -12.87
C SER A 298 0.13 2.41 -12.25
N ARG A 299 0.51 3.49 -11.53
CA ARG A 299 -0.45 4.34 -10.83
C ARG A 299 -1.37 5.12 -11.76
N VAL A 300 -0.85 5.69 -12.85
CA VAL A 300 -1.63 6.51 -13.78
C VAL A 300 -2.79 5.74 -14.42
N ASN A 301 -2.64 4.42 -14.61
CA ASN A 301 -3.72 3.56 -15.11
C ASN A 301 -4.94 3.49 -14.16
N SER A 302 -4.72 3.74 -12.86
CA SER A 302 -5.78 3.75 -11.84
C SER A 302 -6.35 5.15 -11.57
N MET A 303 -5.75 6.20 -12.13
CA MET A 303 -6.16 7.59 -11.90
C MET A 303 -7.31 8.00 -12.83
N GLU A 304 -8.25 8.76 -12.30
CA GLU A 304 -9.30 9.40 -13.10
C GLU A 304 -8.72 10.48 -14.04
N GLU A 305 -9.33 10.73 -15.19
CA GLU A 305 -8.83 11.71 -16.17
C GLU A 305 -8.64 13.11 -15.59
N ARG A 306 -9.55 13.55 -14.71
CA ARG A 306 -9.44 14.85 -14.04
C ARG A 306 -8.23 14.97 -13.10
N ASP A 307 -7.72 13.84 -12.61
CA ASP A 307 -6.58 13.77 -11.67
C ASP A 307 -5.24 13.75 -12.40
N LYS A 308 -5.25 13.55 -13.72
CA LYS A 308 -4.05 13.50 -14.55
C LYS A 308 -3.49 14.89 -14.86
N ILE A 309 -4.24 15.96 -14.58
CA ILE A 309 -3.73 17.34 -14.68
C ILE A 309 -2.94 17.67 -13.41
N VAL A 310 -1.63 17.85 -13.57
CA VAL A 310 -0.69 17.92 -12.45
C VAL A 310 0.28 19.10 -12.55
N ALA A 311 0.77 19.54 -11.39
CA ALA A 311 1.95 20.39 -11.26
C ALA A 311 3.15 19.56 -10.81
N LEU A 312 4.32 19.80 -11.42
CA LEU A 312 5.59 19.21 -11.02
C LEU A 312 6.22 20.10 -9.95
N VAL A 313 6.43 19.55 -8.76
CA VAL A 313 6.99 20.25 -7.61
C VAL A 313 8.35 19.66 -7.26
N MET A 314 9.35 20.53 -7.13
CA MET A 314 10.72 20.16 -6.85
C MET A 314 11.22 20.87 -5.60
N ASN A 315 11.93 20.15 -4.74
CA ASN A 315 12.65 20.73 -3.62
C ASN A 315 13.92 19.94 -3.28
N ASP A 316 14.83 20.61 -2.58
CA ASP A 316 16.14 20.09 -2.24
C ASP A 316 16.18 19.77 -0.74
N ILE A 317 16.60 18.55 -0.40
CA ILE A 317 16.77 18.09 0.98
C ILE A 317 18.26 17.87 1.21
N HIS A 318 18.85 18.63 2.14
CA HIS A 318 20.22 18.39 2.57
C HIS A 318 20.28 17.10 3.40
N ILE A 319 21.20 16.23 3.02
CA ILE A 319 21.44 14.94 3.68
C ILE A 319 22.86 14.94 4.24
N GLU A 320 23.06 14.20 5.33
CA GLU A 320 24.41 13.97 5.82
C GLU A 320 25.17 13.11 4.79
N PRO A 321 26.37 13.52 4.37
CA PRO A 321 27.14 12.75 3.41
C PRO A 321 27.68 11.47 4.07
N TYR A 322 27.20 10.31 3.62
CA TYR A 322 27.72 9.00 4.03
C TYR A 322 27.80 8.04 2.85
N TYR A 323 28.66 7.03 2.97
CA TYR A 323 28.69 5.91 2.03
C TYR A 323 27.87 4.76 2.61
N SER A 324 26.99 4.18 1.79
CA SER A 324 26.25 2.97 2.16
C SER A 324 26.79 1.77 1.41
N CYS A 325 27.14 0.71 2.15
CA CYS A 325 27.43 -0.60 1.58
C CYS A 325 26.20 -1.48 1.82
N ILE A 326 25.52 -1.86 0.75
CA ILE A 326 24.39 -2.79 0.80
C ILE A 326 24.85 -4.08 0.13
N ASP A 327 24.78 -5.19 0.86
CA ASP A 327 25.09 -6.54 0.37
C ASP A 327 26.47 -6.69 -0.30
N GLY A 328 27.49 -6.05 0.27
CA GLY A 328 28.88 -6.14 -0.21
C GLY A 328 29.17 -5.35 -1.49
N THR A 329 28.18 -4.64 -2.03
CA THR A 329 28.34 -3.69 -3.13
C THR A 329 28.30 -2.27 -2.56
N MET A 330 29.29 -1.44 -2.92
CA MET A 330 29.22 0.00 -2.64
C MET A 330 28.05 0.56 -3.44
N GLY A 331 26.97 0.97 -2.76
CA GLY A 331 25.90 1.69 -3.43
C GLY A 331 26.47 3.01 -3.92
N GLU A 332 26.36 3.28 -5.22
CA GLU A 332 26.67 4.61 -5.75
C GLU A 332 25.70 5.61 -5.09
N THR A 333 26.26 6.51 -4.29
CA THR A 333 25.51 7.42 -3.43
C THR A 333 25.13 8.73 -4.12
N SER A 334 25.61 8.99 -5.33
CA SER A 334 25.38 10.21 -6.10
C SER A 334 25.47 9.97 -7.61
N ILE A 335 24.90 10.88 -8.41
CA ILE A 335 25.04 10.89 -9.90
C ILE A 335 26.49 11.09 -10.33
N SER A 336 27.29 11.74 -9.48
CA SER A 336 28.69 12.11 -9.71
C SER A 336 29.60 11.41 -8.69
N PRO A 337 29.82 10.08 -8.82
CA PRO A 337 30.82 9.40 -8.00
C PRO A 337 32.20 10.03 -8.26
N PRO A 338 33.10 10.11 -7.25
CA PRO A 338 33.16 9.29 -6.04
C PRO A 338 32.59 9.96 -4.78
N GLU A 339 32.08 11.19 -4.85
CA GLU A 339 31.69 11.92 -3.64
C GLU A 339 30.32 11.48 -3.09
N PRO A 340 30.16 11.44 -1.75
CA PRO A 340 28.88 11.16 -1.14
C PRO A 340 27.90 12.30 -1.44
N ALA A 341 26.64 11.96 -1.74
CA ALA A 341 25.63 12.98 -1.96
C ALA A 341 25.43 13.84 -0.70
N LYS A 342 25.33 15.15 -0.92
CA LYS A 342 25.05 16.16 0.11
C LYS A 342 23.60 16.63 0.03
N THR A 343 22.97 16.42 -1.13
CA THR A 343 21.62 16.90 -1.42
C THR A 343 20.83 15.82 -2.16
N ALA A 344 19.58 15.65 -1.76
CA ALA A 344 18.58 14.87 -2.47
C ALA A 344 17.57 15.84 -3.11
N HIS A 345 17.53 15.88 -4.43
CA HIS A 345 16.52 16.61 -5.21
C HIS A 345 15.30 15.72 -5.37
N VAL A 346 14.19 16.11 -4.75
CA VAL A 346 12.95 15.33 -4.75
C VAL A 346 11.96 15.96 -5.72
N PHE A 347 11.46 15.14 -6.66
CA PHE A 347 10.44 15.52 -7.62
C PHE A 347 9.11 14.85 -7.24
N MET A 348 8.09 15.67 -7.04
CA MET A 348 6.73 15.24 -6.77
C MET A 348 5.76 15.77 -7.83
N VAL A 349 4.69 15.03 -8.10
CA VAL A 349 3.55 15.54 -8.86
C VAL A 349 2.37 15.76 -7.94
N HIS A 350 1.69 16.89 -8.11
CA HIS A 350 0.47 17.25 -7.40
C HIS A 350 -0.70 17.33 -8.37
N SER A 351 -1.74 16.53 -8.13
CA SER A 351 -3.03 16.73 -8.80
C SER A 351 -3.64 18.07 -8.38
N LEU A 352 -4.15 18.80 -9.37
CA LEU A 352 -4.80 20.09 -9.16
C LEU A 352 -6.18 19.92 -8.54
N LEU A 353 -6.95 18.95 -9.04
CA LEU A 353 -8.35 18.75 -8.71
C LEU A 353 -8.58 17.71 -7.60
N SER A 354 -7.57 16.90 -7.26
CA SER A 354 -7.66 15.89 -6.21
C SER A 354 -6.54 16.02 -5.17
N PRO A 355 -6.68 15.45 -3.96
CA PRO A 355 -5.63 15.52 -2.94
C PRO A 355 -4.39 14.68 -3.28
N ASN A 356 -4.40 13.95 -4.39
CA ASN A 356 -3.34 13.02 -4.78
C ASN A 356 -2.02 13.76 -5.01
N LYS A 357 -0.98 13.26 -4.36
CA LYS A 357 0.41 13.70 -4.47
C LYS A 357 1.31 12.49 -4.48
N ASP A 358 2.35 12.52 -5.30
CA ASP A 358 3.24 11.38 -5.50
C ASP A 358 4.67 11.81 -5.68
N VAL A 359 5.59 11.12 -5.00
CA VAL A 359 7.02 11.19 -5.33
C VAL A 359 7.22 10.42 -6.61
N VAL A 360 7.82 11.09 -7.59
CA VAL A 360 8.03 10.55 -8.93
C VAL A 360 9.49 10.16 -9.11
N HIS A 361 10.41 10.95 -8.56
CA HIS A 361 11.83 10.66 -8.66
C HIS A 361 12.61 11.33 -7.52
N ILE A 362 13.69 10.68 -7.07
CA ILE A 362 14.65 11.23 -6.12
C ILE A 362 16.03 11.16 -6.75
N LEU A 363 16.68 12.31 -6.85
CA LEU A 363 17.96 12.46 -7.50
C LEU A 363 19.01 12.86 -6.45
N LEU A 364 20.01 12.00 -6.24
CA LEU A 364 21.07 12.21 -5.25
C LEU A 364 22.30 12.85 -5.89
N SER A 365 22.76 13.99 -5.37
CA SER A 365 23.94 14.69 -5.88
C SER A 365 24.81 15.23 -4.74
N SER A 366 26.12 15.29 -4.99
CA SER A 366 27.04 16.09 -4.19
C SER A 366 26.88 17.57 -4.54
N ASP A 367 27.00 17.89 -5.83
CA ASP A 367 26.76 19.21 -6.41
C ASP A 367 26.00 19.05 -7.74
N ILE A 368 24.99 19.88 -8.00
CA ILE A 368 24.20 19.83 -9.25
C ILE A 368 24.38 21.13 -10.04
N THR A 369 24.63 21.00 -11.34
CA THR A 369 24.66 22.15 -12.26
C THR A 369 23.25 22.44 -12.80
N ALA A 370 23.00 23.69 -13.18
CA ALA A 370 21.73 24.09 -13.78
C ALA A 370 21.42 23.31 -15.06
N GLU A 371 22.44 23.03 -15.89
CA GLU A 371 22.32 22.23 -17.11
C GLU A 371 21.86 20.79 -16.83
N LEU A 372 22.45 20.15 -15.82
CA LEU A 372 22.08 18.78 -15.44
C LEU A 372 20.66 18.75 -14.87
N LEU A 373 20.31 19.73 -14.03
CA LEU A 373 18.96 19.87 -13.49
C LEU A 373 17.92 20.11 -14.59
N HIS A 374 18.23 20.97 -15.57
CA HIS A 374 17.39 21.20 -16.74
C HIS A 374 17.18 19.92 -17.55
N TYR A 375 18.24 19.15 -17.79
CA TYR A 375 18.16 17.87 -18.47
C TYR A 375 17.19 16.91 -17.76
N PHE A 376 17.29 16.78 -16.43
CA PHE A 376 16.38 15.93 -15.65
C PHE A 376 14.95 16.45 -15.64
N LEU A 377 14.72 17.76 -15.46
CA LEU A 377 13.39 18.36 -15.54
C LEU A 377 12.73 18.09 -16.90
N LYS A 378 13.46 18.31 -18.00
CA LYS A 378 12.97 18.04 -19.34
C LYS A 378 12.67 16.56 -19.54
N LYS A 379 13.57 15.67 -19.12
CA LYS A 379 13.39 14.21 -19.21
C LYS A 379 12.16 13.75 -18.42
N LEU A 380 12.00 14.23 -17.18
CA LEU A 380 10.85 13.91 -16.33
C LEU A 380 9.53 14.37 -16.97
N ILE A 381 9.45 15.61 -17.42
CA ILE A 381 8.22 16.16 -17.99
C ILE A 381 7.79 15.37 -19.23
N VAL A 382 8.72 15.10 -20.15
CA VAL A 382 8.42 14.33 -21.37
C VAL A 382 7.94 12.92 -21.02
N ARG A 383 8.62 12.22 -20.11
CA ARG A 383 8.25 10.86 -19.72
C ARG A 383 6.92 10.78 -18.97
N LEU A 384 6.63 11.75 -18.09
CA LEU A 384 5.35 11.81 -17.37
C LEU A 384 4.18 12.06 -18.34
N GLU A 385 4.41 12.86 -19.38
CA GLU A 385 3.43 13.09 -20.45
C GLU A 385 3.21 11.84 -21.32
N GLU A 386 4.27 11.11 -21.66
CA GLU A 386 4.17 9.81 -22.34
C GLU A 386 3.37 8.77 -21.54
N ILE A 387 3.44 8.83 -20.21
CA ILE A 387 2.68 7.95 -19.31
C ILE A 387 1.18 8.35 -19.27
N GLY A 388 0.84 9.58 -19.65
CA GLY A 388 -0.54 10.08 -19.70
C GLY A 388 -0.89 11.13 -18.65
N LEU A 389 0.09 11.73 -17.98
CA LEU A 389 -0.13 12.91 -17.13
C LEU A 389 -0.01 14.19 -17.95
N ARG A 390 -0.82 15.20 -17.63
CA ARG A 390 -0.73 16.52 -18.24
C ARG A 390 -0.09 17.50 -17.26
N ILE A 391 1.18 17.82 -17.49
CA ILE A 391 1.94 18.77 -16.69
C ILE A 391 1.65 20.18 -17.20
N ILE A 392 1.37 21.09 -16.25
CA ILE A 392 1.07 22.50 -16.59
C ILE A 392 2.02 23.49 -15.93
N CYS A 393 2.66 23.12 -14.83
CA CYS A 393 3.46 24.03 -14.02
C CYS A 393 4.66 23.31 -13.39
N ILE A 394 5.79 24.02 -13.28
CA ILE A 394 6.92 23.67 -12.41
C ILE A 394 6.87 24.58 -11.18
N THR A 395 6.99 24.01 -9.99
CA THR A 395 7.14 24.75 -8.73
C THR A 395 8.47 24.41 -8.06
N THR A 396 9.30 25.40 -7.77
CA THR A 396 10.61 25.21 -7.10
C THR A 396 10.81 26.18 -5.94
N GLY A 397 11.83 25.95 -5.12
CA GLY A 397 12.35 26.98 -4.21
C GLY A 397 13.02 28.15 -4.96
N ASN A 398 13.37 29.21 -4.23
CA ASN A 398 14.09 30.37 -4.75
C ASN A 398 15.62 30.17 -4.66
N ASN A 399 16.17 29.18 -5.38
CA ASN A 399 17.62 29.02 -5.52
C ASN A 399 18.06 29.36 -6.95
N SER A 400 19.30 29.82 -7.12
CA SER A 400 19.82 30.25 -8.42
C SER A 400 19.84 29.10 -9.43
N THR A 401 20.32 27.93 -9.03
CA THR A 401 20.43 26.74 -9.88
C THR A 401 19.09 26.31 -10.49
N SER A 402 18.00 26.35 -9.72
CA SER A 402 16.65 26.03 -10.21
C SER A 402 16.13 27.11 -11.16
N LYS A 403 16.35 28.39 -10.84
CA LYS A 403 15.95 29.50 -11.71
C LYS A 403 16.67 29.42 -13.06
N GLU A 404 17.96 29.15 -13.06
CA GLU A 404 18.77 28.95 -14.28
C GLU A 404 18.30 27.72 -15.06
N ALA A 405 18.10 26.58 -14.38
CA ALA A 405 17.61 25.36 -15.02
C ALA A 405 16.24 25.53 -15.69
N VAL A 406 15.35 26.32 -15.10
CA VAL A 406 14.05 26.64 -15.70
C VAL A 406 14.18 27.67 -16.83
N ALA A 407 15.04 28.67 -16.69
CA ALA A 407 15.30 29.66 -17.74
C ALA A 407 15.79 29.04 -19.05
N MET A 408 16.50 27.89 -18.97
CA MET A 408 16.97 27.10 -20.11
C MET A 408 15.84 26.47 -20.97
N PHE A 409 14.57 26.48 -20.52
CA PHE A 409 13.45 26.07 -21.39
C PHE A 409 13.16 27.08 -22.52
N ARG A 410 13.79 28.27 -22.50
CA ARG A 410 13.69 29.28 -23.56
C ARG A 410 15.06 29.55 -24.18
N GLN A 411 15.06 29.88 -25.48
CA GLN A 411 16.22 30.43 -26.18
C GLN A 411 15.89 31.83 -26.71
N PRO A 412 16.65 32.89 -26.36
CA PRO A 412 17.74 32.90 -25.38
C PRO A 412 17.26 32.65 -23.95
N GLU A 413 18.17 32.17 -23.10
CA GLU A 413 17.89 31.86 -21.70
C GLU A 413 17.44 33.11 -20.96
N LYS A 414 16.21 33.08 -20.45
CA LYS A 414 15.64 34.18 -19.68
C LYS A 414 14.57 33.63 -18.75
N LEU A 415 14.66 34.02 -17.48
CA LEU A 415 13.61 33.72 -16.51
C LEU A 415 12.34 34.50 -16.89
N ASP A 416 11.26 33.76 -17.10
CA ASP A 416 9.92 34.25 -17.40
C ASP A 416 8.86 33.41 -16.66
N ILE A 417 7.61 33.83 -16.76
CA ILE A 417 6.45 33.15 -16.15
C ILE A 417 5.99 31.91 -16.93
N VAL A 418 6.21 31.90 -18.25
CA VAL A 418 5.69 30.89 -19.19
C VAL A 418 6.78 30.48 -20.18
N TYR A 419 6.88 29.18 -20.40
CA TYR A 419 7.82 28.54 -21.31
C TYR A 419 7.09 27.65 -22.32
N PRO A 420 7.67 27.38 -23.49
CA PRO A 420 7.15 26.36 -24.40
C PRO A 420 7.24 24.98 -23.74
N HIS A 421 6.14 24.23 -23.75
CA HIS A 421 6.13 22.93 -23.08
C HIS A 421 6.99 21.90 -23.83
N PRO A 422 7.88 21.15 -23.15
CA PRO A 422 8.90 20.32 -23.82
C PRO A 422 8.35 19.10 -24.55
N ALA A 423 7.19 18.58 -24.14
CA ALA A 423 6.50 17.49 -24.86
C ALA A 423 5.61 18.00 -26.01
N ASP A 424 5.16 19.25 -25.95
CA ASP A 424 4.22 19.85 -26.92
C ASP A 424 4.42 21.37 -26.94
N PRO A 425 5.22 21.91 -27.88
CA PRO A 425 5.54 23.33 -27.93
C PRO A 425 4.34 24.27 -28.08
N SER A 426 3.16 23.77 -28.46
CA SER A 426 1.93 24.57 -28.57
C SER A 426 1.31 24.91 -27.21
N ARG A 427 1.69 24.17 -26.14
CA ARG A 427 1.16 24.37 -24.80
C ARG A 427 2.09 25.21 -23.92
N PRO A 428 1.53 26.00 -22.99
CA PRO A 428 2.32 26.71 -22.00
C PRO A 428 2.79 25.76 -20.89
N LEU A 429 4.00 26.00 -20.39
CA LEU A 429 4.53 25.47 -19.15
C LEU A 429 4.80 26.64 -18.20
N PHE A 430 4.03 26.73 -17.12
CA PHE A 430 4.15 27.81 -16.15
C PHE A 430 5.27 27.54 -15.14
N PHE A 431 5.83 28.61 -14.59
CA PHE A 431 6.82 28.54 -13.51
C PHE A 431 6.38 29.34 -12.30
N VAL A 432 6.43 28.72 -11.12
CA VAL A 432 6.04 29.33 -9.84
C VAL A 432 7.15 29.10 -8.82
N ILE A 433 7.54 30.17 -8.13
CA ILE A 433 8.48 30.07 -7.00
C ILE A 433 7.68 29.90 -5.72
N ASP A 434 8.08 28.95 -4.88
CA ASP A 434 7.41 28.63 -3.63
C ASP A 434 7.30 29.83 -2.70
N SER A 435 6.07 30.09 -2.23
CA SER A 435 5.74 31.28 -1.47
C SER A 435 6.38 31.30 -0.07
N VAL A 436 6.59 30.13 0.55
CA VAL A 436 7.23 30.05 1.87
C VAL A 436 8.71 30.42 1.77
N HIS A 437 9.38 29.97 0.71
CA HIS A 437 10.76 30.40 0.42
C HIS A 437 10.85 31.90 0.12
N LEU A 438 9.85 32.51 -0.53
CA LEU A 438 9.80 33.95 -0.75
C LEU A 438 9.68 34.75 0.56
N LEU A 439 8.81 34.34 1.48
CA LEU A 439 8.72 34.99 2.81
C LEU A 439 10.03 34.86 3.60
N LYS A 440 10.71 33.72 3.46
CA LYS A 440 12.04 33.53 4.05
C LYS A 440 13.04 34.55 3.49
N CYS A 441 13.05 34.76 2.17
CA CYS A 441 13.89 35.78 1.52
C CYS A 441 13.55 37.19 2.00
N VAL A 442 12.27 37.54 2.16
CA VAL A 442 11.85 38.84 2.72
C VAL A 442 12.42 39.08 4.12
N ILE A 443 12.36 38.08 5.01
CA ILE A 443 12.93 38.22 6.36
C ILE A 443 14.46 38.35 6.31
N ILE A 444 15.13 37.58 5.45
CA ILE A 444 16.58 37.67 5.28
C ILE A 444 16.96 39.07 4.78
N ASP A 445 16.22 39.60 3.80
CA ASP A 445 16.42 40.96 3.29
C ASP A 445 16.16 42.01 4.38
N TRP A 446 15.18 41.78 5.26
CA TRP A 446 14.88 42.66 6.40
C TRP A 446 15.99 42.65 7.45
N ILE A 447 16.56 41.48 7.77
CA ILE A 447 17.67 41.33 8.72
C ILE A 447 18.96 41.97 8.19
N ASN A 448 19.17 41.94 6.87
CA ASN A 448 20.37 42.46 6.22
C ASN A 448 20.32 43.96 5.92
N GLN A 449 19.28 44.67 6.36
CA GLN A 449 19.26 46.13 6.27
C GLN A 449 20.39 46.75 7.12
N LYS A 450 20.82 47.96 6.74
CA LYS A 450 22.01 48.59 7.32
C LYS A 450 21.71 49.67 8.35
N ASP A 451 20.47 50.16 8.38
CA ASP A 451 20.05 51.19 9.32
C ASP A 451 19.87 50.60 10.74
N GLN A 452 19.88 51.47 11.75
CA GLN A 452 19.85 51.05 13.15
C GLN A 452 18.56 50.32 13.54
N GLU A 453 17.43 50.68 12.92
CA GLU A 453 16.12 50.06 13.16
C GLU A 453 15.84 48.87 12.22
N LEU A 454 16.77 48.57 11.29
CA LEU A 454 16.64 47.54 10.26
C LEU A 454 15.31 47.71 9.50
N SER A 455 15.15 48.86 8.88
CA SER A 455 13.89 49.34 8.33
C SER A 455 13.74 48.99 6.86
N ILE A 456 12.57 48.50 6.48
CA ILE A 456 12.14 48.38 5.09
C ILE A 456 11.16 49.51 4.78
N VAL A 457 11.50 50.34 3.80
CA VAL A 457 10.65 51.40 3.24
C VAL A 457 9.83 50.82 2.09
N PHE A 458 8.51 50.95 2.17
CA PHE A 458 7.57 50.41 1.19
C PHE A 458 6.45 51.43 0.89
N PRO A 459 5.89 51.46 -0.32
CA PRO A 459 4.76 52.33 -0.65
C PRO A 459 3.48 51.87 0.05
N GLU A 460 2.51 52.77 0.23
CA GLU A 460 1.18 52.36 0.68
C GLU A 460 0.52 51.37 -0.29
N PHE A 461 -0.11 50.32 0.26
CA PHE A 461 -0.74 49.27 -0.52
C PHE A 461 -1.91 49.82 -1.37
N GLU A 462 -2.78 50.60 -0.76
CA GLU A 462 -3.90 51.29 -1.40
C GLU A 462 -3.61 52.80 -1.38
N GLY A 463 -3.23 53.41 -2.52
CA GLY A 463 -2.93 54.86 -2.53
C GLY A 463 -2.17 55.39 -3.76
N SER A 464 -2.09 56.71 -3.87
CA SER A 464 -1.30 57.42 -4.89
C SER A 464 0.22 57.30 -4.66
N GLU A 465 1.02 57.47 -5.71
CA GLU A 465 2.46 57.17 -5.81
C GLU A 465 3.42 57.84 -4.79
N CYS A 466 2.94 58.66 -3.85
CA CYS A 466 3.81 59.53 -3.03
C CYS A 466 3.88 59.21 -1.53
N CYS A 467 3.06 58.31 -0.99
CA CYS A 467 3.13 57.95 0.44
C CYS A 467 3.98 56.69 0.63
N VAL A 468 5.06 56.83 1.40
CA VAL A 468 5.94 55.72 1.81
C VAL A 468 5.86 55.53 3.32
N SER A 469 5.88 54.27 3.75
CA SER A 469 5.94 53.85 5.16
C SER A 469 7.22 53.06 5.40
N ALA A 470 7.64 52.96 6.66
CA ALA A 470 8.82 52.19 7.05
C ALA A 470 8.45 51.15 8.11
N ALA A 471 8.78 49.88 7.87
CA ALA A 471 8.60 48.78 8.81
C ALA A 471 9.93 48.45 9.48
N SER A 472 9.98 48.43 10.81
CA SER A 472 11.20 48.19 11.61
C SER A 472 11.24 46.75 12.12
N LEU A 473 12.36 46.05 11.87
CA LEU A 473 12.59 44.73 12.47
C LEU A 473 12.91 44.86 13.96
N GLU A 474 13.54 45.97 14.36
CA GLU A 474 13.87 46.20 15.76
C GLU A 474 12.60 46.41 16.62
N THR A 475 11.53 46.97 16.04
CA THR A 475 10.19 47.00 16.66
C THR A 475 9.66 45.59 16.96
N LEU A 476 9.86 44.61 16.07
CA LEU A 476 9.51 43.21 16.32
C LEU A 476 10.35 42.57 17.43
N ARG A 477 11.64 42.94 17.52
CA ARG A 477 12.53 42.48 18.59
C ARG A 477 12.14 43.07 19.93
N LYS A 478 11.84 44.37 19.99
CA LYS A 478 11.30 45.07 21.17
C LYS A 478 9.99 44.43 21.63
N LEU A 479 9.05 44.15 20.72
CA LEU A 479 7.80 43.42 21.01
C LEU A 479 8.07 42.08 21.73
N CYS A 480 9.05 41.31 21.25
CA CYS A 480 9.42 40.03 21.88
C CYS A 480 10.00 40.16 23.30
N LEU A 481 10.50 41.35 23.69
CA LEU A 481 11.00 41.64 25.03
C LEU A 481 9.88 42.07 25.97
N PHE A 482 8.89 42.83 25.46
CA PHE A 482 7.69 43.19 26.23
C PHE A 482 6.89 41.95 26.65
N ASP A 483 6.77 40.97 25.75
CA ASP A 483 6.04 39.71 26.01
C ASP A 483 6.69 38.82 27.10
N GLU A 484 7.99 38.93 27.37
CA GLU A 484 8.63 38.14 28.43
C GLU A 484 8.18 38.57 29.84
N ASN A 485 7.72 39.81 29.97
CA ASN A 485 7.31 40.41 31.25
C ASN A 485 5.78 40.47 31.44
N SER A 486 5.00 40.04 30.45
CA SER A 486 3.52 40.04 30.46
C SER A 486 2.94 38.69 30.88
N LEU A 487 1.79 38.70 31.58
CA LEU A 487 1.00 37.50 31.89
C LEU A 487 0.37 36.88 30.63
N ILE A 488 0.18 37.67 29.57
CA ILE A 488 -0.35 37.22 28.28
C ILE A 488 0.82 37.20 27.30
N ARG A 489 1.25 36.00 26.90
CA ARG A 489 2.36 35.79 25.98
C ARG A 489 1.89 35.88 24.54
N PHE A 490 2.14 37.00 23.89
CA PHE A 490 2.22 37.06 22.44
C PHE A 490 3.71 36.75 22.04
N PRO A 491 4.00 36.48 20.77
CA PRO A 491 4.54 35.21 20.33
C PRO A 491 6.05 35.01 20.59
N CYS A 492 6.44 34.43 21.75
CA CYS A 492 7.80 33.90 21.99
C CYS A 492 8.33 32.95 20.89
N SER A 493 7.44 32.47 20.02
CA SER A 493 7.74 31.59 18.90
C SER A 493 8.43 32.26 17.70
N ILE A 494 8.46 33.61 17.60
CA ILE A 494 9.09 34.34 16.47
C ILE A 494 10.59 34.61 16.66
N LYS A 495 11.13 34.47 17.88
CA LYS A 495 12.55 34.76 18.19
C LYS A 495 13.53 34.04 17.25
N LYS A 496 13.22 32.80 16.89
CA LYS A 496 14.06 31.99 15.97
C LYS A 496 14.14 32.56 14.55
N ALA A 497 13.12 33.31 14.12
CA ALA A 497 13.09 33.95 12.81
C ALA A 497 13.83 35.29 12.80
N LEU A 498 13.76 36.05 13.91
CA LEU A 498 14.39 37.37 14.06
C LEU A 498 15.89 37.30 14.38
N TYR A 499 16.32 36.19 14.99
CA TYR A 499 17.72 35.89 15.30
C TYR A 499 18.10 34.52 14.71
N PRO A 500 18.22 34.40 13.39
CA PRO A 500 18.53 33.13 12.77
C PRO A 500 19.97 32.71 13.10
N THR A 501 20.15 31.47 13.54
CA THR A 501 21.48 30.82 13.58
C THR A 501 21.84 30.34 12.18
N ALA A 502 23.11 30.05 11.88
CA ALA A 502 23.54 29.53 10.57
C ALA A 502 22.70 28.34 10.07
N ILE A 503 22.22 27.48 10.99
CA ILE A 503 21.32 26.35 10.70
C ILE A 503 19.85 26.81 10.61
N GLY A 504 19.45 27.79 11.43
CA GLY A 504 18.09 28.34 11.47
C GLY A 504 17.70 29.19 10.25
N VAL A 505 18.66 29.75 9.51
CA VAL A 505 18.44 30.52 8.27
C VAL A 505 17.66 29.71 7.22
N GLN A 506 17.77 28.38 7.24
CA GLN A 506 17.04 27.52 6.30
C GLN A 506 15.60 27.17 6.74
N ASN A 507 15.18 27.51 7.96
CA ASN A 507 13.89 27.11 8.48
C ASN A 507 12.74 28.02 7.97
N ALA A 508 12.14 27.62 6.86
CA ALA A 508 11.01 28.32 6.25
C ALA A 508 9.76 28.40 7.17
N ASN A 509 9.58 27.45 8.09
CA ASN A 509 8.48 27.48 9.07
C ASN A 509 8.67 28.57 10.14
N ALA A 510 9.90 29.03 10.38
CA ALA A 510 10.14 30.16 11.27
C ALA A 510 9.59 31.46 10.66
N ALA A 511 9.73 31.64 9.34
CA ALA A 511 9.21 32.81 8.63
C ALA A 511 7.70 32.95 8.74
N LEU A 512 6.96 31.83 8.61
CA LEU A 512 5.50 31.80 8.75
C LEU A 512 5.00 32.26 10.14
N LYS A 513 5.84 32.18 11.17
CA LYS A 513 5.47 32.65 12.52
C LYS A 513 5.50 34.17 12.63
N VAL A 514 6.37 34.84 11.86
CA VAL A 514 6.42 36.31 11.80
C VAL A 514 5.20 36.85 11.06
N PHE A 515 4.86 36.24 9.92
CA PHE A 515 3.71 36.63 9.11
C PHE A 515 2.41 36.01 9.63
N ASN A 516 2.05 36.31 10.88
CA ASN A 516 0.87 35.79 11.55
C ASN A 516 -0.05 36.92 12.04
N LYS A 517 -1.37 36.68 11.99
CA LYS A 517 -2.39 37.57 12.54
C LYS A 517 -2.14 37.95 14.01
N SER A 518 -1.65 37.01 14.82
CA SER A 518 -1.34 37.30 16.23
C SER A 518 -0.22 38.32 16.40
N VAL A 519 0.76 38.36 15.49
CA VAL A 519 1.85 39.36 15.52
C VAL A 519 1.30 40.74 15.15
N ILE A 520 0.43 40.81 14.16
CA ILE A 520 -0.23 42.06 13.74
C ILE A 520 -1.09 42.62 14.88
N GLU A 521 -1.88 41.78 15.54
CA GLU A 521 -2.72 42.18 16.68
C GLU A 521 -1.86 42.64 17.87
N ALA A 522 -0.72 41.98 18.13
CA ALA A 522 0.20 42.37 19.20
C ALA A 522 0.88 43.72 18.93
N LEU A 523 1.32 43.97 17.69
CA LEU A 523 1.89 45.27 17.30
C LEU A 523 0.89 46.41 17.46
N LYS A 524 -0.37 46.19 17.08
CA LYS A 524 -1.45 47.17 17.25
C LYS A 524 -1.79 47.44 18.71
N ALA A 525 -1.69 46.42 19.57
CA ALA A 525 -1.94 46.58 21.00
C ALA A 525 -0.87 47.44 21.70
N HIS A 526 0.34 47.49 21.13
CA HIS A 526 1.48 48.24 21.65
C HIS A 526 1.87 49.42 20.75
N GLU A 527 0.93 49.98 19.98
CA GLU A 527 1.18 51.08 19.05
C GLU A 527 1.67 52.36 19.75
N GLU A 528 1.22 52.61 20.98
CA GLU A 528 1.68 53.74 21.81
C GLU A 528 3.05 53.50 22.45
N ASP A 529 3.45 52.23 22.64
CA ASP A 529 4.68 51.84 23.33
C ASP A 529 5.86 51.63 22.38
N LEU A 530 5.59 51.37 21.10
CA LEU A 530 6.56 50.92 20.11
C LEU A 530 6.57 51.83 18.88
N GLU A 531 7.73 52.42 18.60
CA GLU A 531 7.94 53.19 17.37
C GLU A 531 7.72 52.33 16.12
N CYS A 532 7.11 52.91 15.09
CA CYS A 532 6.81 52.26 13.80
C CYS A 532 5.94 51.00 13.90
N ALA A 533 5.23 50.77 15.02
CA ALA A 533 4.43 49.56 15.22
C ALA A 533 3.26 49.45 14.24
N SER A 534 2.61 50.58 13.93
CA SER A 534 1.48 50.65 12.98
C SER A 534 1.92 50.28 11.56
N GLU A 535 3.01 50.88 11.09
CA GLU A 535 3.60 50.67 9.78
C GLU A 535 4.15 49.25 9.65
N THR A 536 4.81 48.73 10.70
CA THR A 536 5.29 47.35 10.75
C THR A 536 4.13 46.36 10.73
N ALA A 537 3.04 46.64 11.45
CA ALA A 537 1.83 45.82 11.43
C ALA A 537 1.16 45.83 10.04
N ASN A 538 1.18 46.97 9.34
CA ASN A 538 0.67 47.10 7.98
C ASN A 538 1.49 46.25 6.99
N PHE A 539 2.82 46.38 7.00
CA PHE A 539 3.71 45.60 6.15
C PHE A 539 3.52 44.09 6.32
N ILE A 540 3.50 43.63 7.57
CA ILE A 540 3.23 42.22 7.89
C ILE A 540 1.82 41.84 7.45
N GLY A 541 0.83 42.72 7.62
CA GLY A 541 -0.55 42.53 7.17
C GLY A 541 -0.67 42.24 5.67
N ILE A 542 0.01 43.02 4.83
CA ILE A 542 0.03 42.85 3.37
C ILE A 542 0.57 41.46 3.00
N LEU A 543 1.73 41.08 3.55
CA LEU A 543 2.38 39.81 3.26
C LEU A 543 1.64 38.61 3.88
N THR A 544 1.03 38.76 5.04
CA THR A 544 0.17 37.74 5.66
C THR A 544 -1.08 37.49 4.83
N LYS A 545 -1.74 38.54 4.33
CA LYS A 545 -2.91 38.39 3.44
C LYS A 545 -2.51 37.70 2.13
N TRP A 546 -1.40 38.09 1.52
CA TRP A 546 -0.83 37.42 0.35
C TRP A 546 -0.57 35.93 0.62
N GLN A 547 0.12 35.59 1.72
CA GLN A 547 0.43 34.20 2.04
C GLN A 547 -0.84 33.37 2.30
N ASN A 548 -1.86 33.94 2.94
CA ASN A 548 -3.13 33.25 3.17
C ASN A 548 -3.84 32.89 1.86
N ILE A 549 -3.78 33.77 0.86
CA ILE A 549 -4.30 33.52 -0.49
C ILE A 549 -3.48 32.42 -1.17
N VAL A 550 -2.15 32.55 -1.20
CA VAL A 550 -1.29 31.62 -1.93
C VAL A 550 -1.20 30.25 -1.24
N SER A 551 -1.43 30.14 0.08
CA SER A 551 -1.48 28.87 0.84
C SER A 551 -2.87 28.26 0.98
N ALA A 552 -3.89 28.84 0.34
CA ALA A 552 -5.25 28.34 0.37
C ALA A 552 -5.34 26.89 -0.13
N LYS A 553 -5.71 25.96 0.77
CA LYS A 553 -6.01 24.56 0.45
C LYS A 553 -7.47 24.26 0.83
N MET A 554 -8.13 23.35 0.11
CA MET A 554 -9.47 22.88 0.49
C MET A 554 -9.44 22.39 1.95
N LEU A 555 -10.20 23.07 2.80
CA LEU A 555 -10.34 22.72 4.21
C LEU A 555 -11.22 21.47 4.34
N SER A 556 -10.94 20.65 5.35
CA SER A 556 -11.73 19.47 5.68
C SER A 556 -13.23 19.79 5.83
N LYS A 557 -14.11 18.81 5.57
CA LYS A 557 -15.59 18.90 5.70
C LYS A 557 -16.06 19.67 6.95
N ARG A 558 -15.31 19.58 8.05
CA ARG A 558 -15.60 20.21 9.35
C ARG A 558 -15.57 21.74 9.31
N ARG A 559 -14.74 22.37 8.47
CA ARG A 559 -14.65 23.84 8.33
C ARG A 559 -15.53 24.39 7.21
N GLN A 560 -15.92 23.56 6.23
CA GLN A 560 -16.99 23.91 5.28
C GLN A 560 -18.33 24.15 6.01
N LEU A 561 -18.61 23.37 7.06
CA LEU A 561 -19.75 23.55 7.97
C LEU A 561 -19.73 24.88 8.76
N GLN A 562 -18.57 25.56 8.83
CA GLN A 562 -18.41 26.85 9.52
C GLN A 562 -18.44 28.05 8.55
N GLY A 563 -18.82 27.85 7.27
CA GLY A 563 -18.96 28.96 6.30
C GLY A 563 -17.66 29.51 5.72
N LEU A 564 -16.51 28.87 5.99
CA LEU A 564 -15.18 29.25 5.47
C LEU A 564 -14.92 28.72 4.04
N SER A 565 -15.90 28.84 3.13
CA SER A 565 -15.78 28.45 1.72
C SER A 565 -14.79 29.31 0.92
N GLN A 566 -14.18 30.32 1.55
CA GLN A 566 -13.46 31.46 0.97
C GLN A 566 -12.08 31.18 0.36
N TYR A 567 -11.73 29.93 0.02
CA TYR A 567 -10.35 29.55 -0.35
C TYR A 567 -10.24 28.83 -1.70
N HIS A 568 -11.32 28.76 -2.48
CA HIS A 568 -11.29 28.24 -3.85
C HIS A 568 -11.65 29.37 -4.81
N ILE A 569 -10.79 29.60 -5.79
CA ILE A 569 -11.03 30.60 -6.84
C ILE A 569 -11.94 29.93 -7.85
N SER A 570 -13.07 30.55 -8.16
CA SER A 570 -14.08 29.98 -9.09
C SER A 570 -14.25 30.80 -10.36
N SER A 571 -13.69 32.01 -10.41
CA SER A 571 -13.77 32.92 -11.55
C SER A 571 -12.55 33.83 -11.59
N MET A 572 -12.33 34.49 -12.74
CA MET A 572 -11.29 35.51 -12.87
C MET A 572 -11.60 36.79 -12.05
N ASP A 573 -12.87 37.06 -11.76
CA ASP A 573 -13.32 38.20 -10.94
C ASP A 573 -13.24 37.94 -9.43
N ASP A 574 -12.48 36.91 -9.01
CA ASP A 574 -12.35 36.57 -7.59
C ASP A 574 -11.50 37.63 -6.85
N PRO A 575 -11.94 38.11 -5.67
CA PRO A 575 -11.17 39.09 -4.87
C PRO A 575 -9.74 38.66 -4.53
N GLN A 576 -9.46 37.35 -4.52
CA GLN A 576 -8.10 36.85 -4.33
C GLN A 576 -7.19 37.15 -5.52
N LEU A 577 -7.70 37.04 -6.75
CA LEU A 577 -6.95 37.38 -7.97
C LEU A 577 -6.80 38.90 -8.13
N GLU A 578 -7.83 39.66 -7.76
CA GLU A 578 -7.74 41.12 -7.69
C GLU A 578 -6.64 41.54 -6.72
N TYR A 579 -6.59 40.94 -5.52
CA TYR A 579 -5.51 41.21 -4.57
C TYR A 579 -4.11 40.86 -5.11
N LEU A 580 -3.96 39.72 -5.80
CA LEU A 580 -2.69 39.38 -6.45
C LEU A 580 -2.30 40.40 -7.52
N SER A 581 -3.26 40.94 -8.25
CA SER A 581 -3.03 42.01 -9.25
C SER A 581 -2.59 43.29 -8.55
N SER A 582 -3.27 43.71 -7.48
CA SER A 582 -2.85 44.86 -6.66
C SER A 582 -1.48 44.66 -6.01
N MET A 583 -1.10 43.42 -5.66
CA MET A 583 0.25 43.10 -5.19
C MET A 583 1.30 43.33 -6.29
N VAL A 584 1.00 42.98 -7.56
CA VAL A 584 1.91 43.28 -8.69
C VAL A 584 2.06 44.79 -8.86
N ASP A 585 0.95 45.54 -8.85
CA ASP A 585 0.98 47.01 -8.97
C ASP A 585 1.73 47.67 -7.79
N TRP A 586 1.57 47.11 -6.58
CA TRP A 586 2.30 47.56 -5.39
C TRP A 586 3.81 47.31 -5.51
N LEU A 587 4.22 46.15 -6.01
CA LEU A 587 5.63 45.85 -6.29
C LEU A 587 6.19 46.75 -7.39
N ASP A 588 5.44 47.02 -8.46
CA ASP A 588 5.87 47.92 -9.53
C ASP A 588 6.04 49.37 -9.04
N ARG A 589 5.13 49.86 -8.19
CA ARG A 589 5.29 51.14 -7.49
C ARG A 589 6.51 51.12 -6.57
N TRP A 590 6.77 50.03 -5.87
CA TRP A 590 7.91 49.91 -4.97
C TRP A 590 9.24 49.98 -5.73
N GLU A 591 9.37 49.28 -6.86
CA GLU A 591 10.55 49.36 -7.72
C GLU A 591 10.73 50.77 -8.34
N ALA A 592 9.63 51.45 -8.67
CA ALA A 592 9.65 52.80 -9.21
C ALA A 592 10.21 53.86 -8.24
N LEU A 593 10.17 53.61 -6.91
CA LEU A 593 10.76 54.50 -5.91
C LEU A 593 12.30 54.61 -6.02
N ARG A 594 12.95 53.64 -6.69
CA ARG A 594 14.42 53.61 -6.93
C ARG A 594 15.26 53.87 -5.67
N LEU A 595 14.80 53.36 -4.54
CA LEU A 595 15.51 53.47 -3.27
C LEU A 595 16.80 52.64 -3.32
N SER A 596 17.89 53.19 -2.78
CA SER A 596 19.18 52.50 -2.71
C SER A 596 19.36 51.63 -1.47
N GLU A 597 18.61 51.93 -0.41
CA GLU A 597 18.64 51.25 0.89
C GLU A 597 17.21 51.13 1.44
N GLY A 598 16.98 50.21 2.38
CA GLY A 598 15.66 49.99 2.96
C GLY A 598 14.67 49.29 2.02
N THR A 599 15.14 48.50 1.06
CA THR A 599 14.25 47.74 0.16
C THR A 599 14.59 46.26 0.11
N LEU A 600 13.69 45.48 -0.47
CA LEU A 600 13.98 44.11 -0.86
C LEU A 600 15.11 44.07 -1.89
N THR A 601 15.86 42.97 -1.89
CA THR A 601 16.84 42.74 -2.96
C THR A 601 16.13 42.62 -4.30
N ARG A 602 16.82 42.99 -5.38
CA ARG A 602 16.29 42.87 -6.75
C ARG A 602 15.80 41.45 -7.04
N GLU A 603 16.49 40.44 -6.53
CA GLU A 603 16.10 39.04 -6.70
C GLU A 603 14.80 38.69 -5.97
N THR A 604 14.66 39.04 -4.67
CA THR A 604 13.45 38.78 -3.90
C THR A 604 12.25 39.52 -4.49
N HIS A 605 12.45 40.79 -4.86
CA HIS A 605 11.42 41.62 -5.48
C HIS A 605 10.93 41.02 -6.81
N ALA A 606 11.86 40.70 -7.72
CA ALA A 606 11.53 40.09 -9.00
C ALA A 606 10.86 38.73 -8.83
N ALA A 607 11.28 37.92 -7.86
CA ALA A 607 10.70 36.61 -7.59
C ALA A 607 9.27 36.70 -7.03
N LEU A 608 8.99 37.65 -6.12
CA LEU A 608 7.63 37.92 -5.64
C LEU A 608 6.71 38.36 -6.78
N ARG A 609 7.17 39.32 -7.59
CA ARG A 609 6.43 39.83 -8.74
C ARG A 609 6.14 38.72 -9.75
N LEU A 610 7.16 37.93 -10.09
CA LEU A 610 7.06 36.78 -10.99
C LEU A 610 6.03 35.78 -10.47
N THR A 611 6.10 35.37 -9.21
CA THR A 611 5.15 34.41 -8.63
C THR A 611 3.72 34.94 -8.63
N CYS A 612 3.47 36.19 -8.23
CA CYS A 612 2.13 36.77 -8.29
C CYS A 612 1.56 36.75 -9.71
N TYR A 613 2.36 37.19 -10.68
CA TYR A 613 1.94 37.25 -12.08
C TYR A 613 1.72 35.84 -12.68
N SER A 614 2.64 34.90 -12.42
CA SER A 614 2.50 33.49 -12.81
C SER A 614 1.21 32.87 -12.29
N LEU A 615 0.85 33.11 -11.03
CA LEU A 615 -0.36 32.54 -10.44
C LEU A 615 -1.65 33.09 -11.07
N ILE A 616 -1.67 34.38 -11.44
CA ILE A 616 -2.81 34.99 -12.15
C ILE A 616 -2.98 34.35 -13.53
N GLU A 617 -1.91 34.30 -14.32
CA GLU A 617 -1.94 33.72 -15.67
C GLU A 617 -2.23 32.21 -15.66
N LEU A 618 -1.73 31.50 -14.66
CA LEU A 618 -2.01 30.09 -14.45
C LEU A 618 -3.48 29.85 -14.11
N CYS A 619 -4.10 30.70 -13.28
CA CYS A 619 -5.53 30.64 -13.01
C CYS A 619 -6.35 30.90 -14.29
N ARG A 620 -5.94 31.89 -15.10
CA ARG A 620 -6.56 32.18 -16.39
C ARG A 620 -6.54 30.96 -17.31
N TYR A 621 -5.37 30.34 -17.49
CA TYR A 621 -5.22 29.12 -18.28
C TYR A 621 -6.07 27.96 -17.74
N CYS A 622 -6.17 27.81 -16.42
CA CYS A 622 -6.99 26.76 -15.82
C CYS A 622 -8.49 26.96 -16.09
N PHE A 623 -9.00 28.20 -16.06
CA PHE A 623 -10.42 28.48 -16.33
C PHE A 623 -10.76 28.49 -17.81
N GLU A 624 -9.95 29.15 -18.64
CA GLU A 624 -10.26 29.37 -20.06
C GLU A 624 -9.95 28.14 -20.91
N GLU A 625 -8.77 27.55 -20.75
CA GLU A 625 -8.28 26.45 -21.60
C GLU A 625 -8.60 25.07 -21.01
N LEU A 626 -8.31 24.86 -19.73
CA LEU A 626 -8.54 23.56 -19.06
C LEU A 626 -9.99 23.39 -18.57
N LYS A 627 -10.78 24.47 -18.55
CA LYS A 627 -12.18 24.49 -18.07
C LYS A 627 -12.33 23.89 -16.68
N CYS A 628 -11.36 24.14 -15.80
CA CYS A 628 -11.43 23.70 -14.41
C CYS A 628 -12.57 24.44 -13.67
N PRO A 629 -13.35 23.76 -12.82
CA PRO A 629 -14.46 24.39 -12.09
C PRO A 629 -13.99 25.34 -10.99
N TYR A 630 -12.79 25.11 -10.46
CA TYR A 630 -12.14 25.95 -9.46
C TYR A 630 -10.62 25.72 -9.49
N VAL A 631 -9.87 26.64 -8.90
CA VAL A 631 -8.41 26.53 -8.72
C VAL A 631 -8.05 26.71 -7.24
N LEU A 632 -7.13 25.88 -6.76
CA LEU A 632 -6.56 25.99 -5.41
C LEU A 632 -5.09 26.39 -5.52
N ILE A 633 -4.80 27.67 -5.30
CA ILE A 633 -3.43 28.19 -5.45
C ILE A 633 -2.43 27.47 -4.52
N GLY A 634 -2.85 27.03 -3.34
CA GLY A 634 -2.01 26.26 -2.41
C GLY A 634 -1.54 24.90 -2.93
N LYS A 635 -1.92 24.49 -4.14
CA LYS A 635 -1.37 23.33 -4.85
C LYS A 635 -0.02 23.61 -5.50
N PHE A 636 0.27 24.86 -5.82
CA PHE A 636 1.52 25.32 -6.46
C PHE A 636 2.56 25.75 -5.41
N GLN A 637 2.79 24.90 -4.40
CA GLN A 637 3.73 25.14 -3.30
C GLN A 637 4.54 23.88 -2.98
N THR A 638 5.76 24.07 -2.47
CA THR A 638 6.65 22.95 -2.06
C THR A 638 6.35 22.43 -0.66
N LYS A 639 5.40 23.04 0.08
CA LYS A 639 5.07 22.64 1.47
C LYS A 639 4.77 21.13 1.62
N SER A 640 4.18 20.48 0.61
CA SER A 640 3.92 19.04 0.65
C SER A 640 5.17 18.16 0.75
N LEU A 641 6.33 18.68 0.32
CA LEU A 641 7.66 18.05 0.42
C LEU A 641 8.32 18.31 1.80
N LEU A 642 7.95 19.40 2.47
CA LEU A 642 8.56 19.87 3.72
C LEU A 642 7.81 19.44 4.99
N CYS A 643 6.66 18.78 4.87
CA CYS A 643 5.89 18.31 6.01
C CYS A 643 6.60 17.14 6.71
N HIS A 644 7.35 17.46 7.77
CA HIS A 644 7.11 16.79 9.04
C HIS A 644 5.74 17.27 9.54
N ASP A 645 4.79 16.34 9.69
CA ASP A 645 3.52 16.61 10.36
C ASP A 645 3.73 17.13 11.79
#